data_AF-A0A0L8GNM6-F1
#
_entry.id   AF-A0A0L8GNM6-F1
#
_cell.length_a   1.000
_cell.length_b   1.000
_cell.length_c   1.000
_cell.angle_alpha   90.00
_cell.angle_beta   90.00
_cell.angle_gamma   90.00
#
_symmetry.space_group_name_H-M   'P 1'
#
loop_
_entity.id
_entity.type
_entity.pdbx_description
1 polymer ?
#
loop_
_entity_poly.entity_id
_entity_poly.type
_entity_poly.pdbx_seq_one_letter_code
_entity_poly.pdbx_strand_id
1 'polypeptide(L)'
;MAPVDKTGLTVRKDLRSLTTEEEYELRVAMERFMDDKSIDGYQALAEFHGLPAKCPEPDAIDRVACCIHGMSTFPHWHRLVVMQFEDALIARGSHIGVPYWDWTKPSSELPPLVAAETYENLYTKEVRPNPFFHAPVEFLHSDVFTTRSIDARLFEKPTKGHHGYLYDGMMLAFEQEDFCDFEVQFEVTHNAVHAWVGGNEPYSMSSLHYTSFDPLFWLHHSQVDRLIWATWQALQKFRGHRYNSANCAIETLRKPMSPFSLTSDINVDSMTREHSVPFDVFDYKKNFHYEYDVLELNGLSIPKLHREINRRRMKGRVFTTFMLEGIKQSALVEYYIRAHGSTDQVNAGEFYVLGSANEMPWKFDRVYKADITKQMKEANLHYNDQYHIEYHVKDLAGAEIADVNLEPAIVYEPGLGDFGVVGVWVEPVTSANRIRKNLNSLTKGDIESLRNAFKDMTLDGRYEEIAAFHGLPAQCPNKDGSKVYTCCIHGMPTFPHWHRLYVALVENELLNRGSGVAVPYWDWVQPFDHLPALVNEVTYYNSRTLLIEPNPFFKGKISFLNSETKRDPQPKLFGNKYLYEHTLFVLEQTDFCEFEVHFEVLHNTIHSLTPSDIKDLRNALAKVQADSSDNGYQKIASYHGMPLSCHYPNGTAYACCQHGMVTFPHWHRLLVKQMEDALVAHGSHTGIPYWDWTTTFANLPVLVTEKENNPFHHAHIDVANKNTTRVALALEQTDFCDFEIQFEIGHNAIHSWVGGSSPYGMSTLHYTSYDPLFYLHHSNTDRIWSAHSTGKTTFDYHDLGYDYDNLNFHGMTIPELEEHLQEIQHEDRIFAGFLLRTIGQSADVNFDICTKDGDCAFGGTFCILGGEHEMFWAFDRLFKYDITTSLKQLRLDAHDDFDIKVTIQGIDGHTLPASYFSPPTVFFSPSKHH
;
A
#
# COMPACT_ATOMS: atom_id res chain seq x y z
N MET A 1 -20.57 -6.16 23.83
CA MET A 1 -21.28 -7.45 23.90
C MET A 1 -22.55 -7.24 24.71
N ALA A 2 -23.68 -7.82 24.30
CA ALA A 2 -24.66 -8.26 25.29
C ALA A 2 -24.13 -9.57 25.91
N PRO A 3 -24.32 -9.82 27.22
CA PRO A 3 -23.97 -11.11 27.80
C PRO A 3 -24.97 -12.16 27.30
N VAL A 4 -24.51 -13.09 26.47
CA VAL A 4 -25.23 -14.33 26.21
C VAL A 4 -25.05 -15.23 27.44
N ASP A 5 -26.15 -15.81 27.92
CA ASP A 5 -26.12 -16.68 29.09
C ASP A 5 -25.32 -17.96 28.78
N LYS A 6 -24.41 -18.36 29.67
CA LYS A 6 -23.53 -19.52 29.48
C LYS A 6 -24.15 -20.84 29.96
N THR A 7 -25.36 -20.81 30.51
CA THR A 7 -25.94 -21.92 31.28
C THR A 7 -26.50 -23.10 30.47
N GLY A 8 -26.24 -23.16 29.16
CA GLY A 8 -26.74 -24.26 28.30
C GLY A 8 -25.99 -24.47 26.98
N LEU A 9 -24.70 -24.12 26.90
CA LEU A 9 -23.88 -24.35 25.70
C LEU A 9 -23.00 -25.61 25.85
N THR A 10 -22.97 -26.47 24.83
CA THR A 10 -21.99 -27.57 24.74
C THR A 10 -20.62 -27.01 24.35
N VAL A 11 -19.54 -27.68 24.78
CA VAL A 11 -18.16 -27.23 24.49
C VAL A 11 -17.39 -28.31 23.77
N ARG A 12 -16.91 -27.99 22.57
CA ARG A 12 -15.96 -28.80 21.80
C ARG A 12 -14.53 -28.41 22.17
N LYS A 13 -13.68 -29.42 22.41
CA LYS A 13 -12.31 -29.28 22.92
C LYS A 13 -11.28 -29.87 21.97
N ASP A 14 -10.03 -29.40 22.04
CA ASP A 14 -8.90 -30.08 21.40
C ASP A 14 -8.72 -31.47 22.00
N LEU A 15 -8.59 -32.52 21.18
CA LEU A 15 -8.27 -33.88 21.63
C LEU A 15 -7.06 -33.94 22.58
N ARG A 16 -6.10 -33.02 22.44
CA ARG A 16 -4.89 -32.93 23.30
C ARG A 16 -5.16 -32.27 24.67
N SER A 17 -6.39 -31.79 24.93
CA SER A 17 -6.79 -31.10 26.17
C SER A 17 -7.84 -31.86 26.99
N LEU A 18 -8.33 -33.01 26.48
CA LEU A 18 -9.25 -33.88 27.20
C LEU A 18 -8.60 -34.50 28.43
N THR A 19 -9.38 -34.68 29.49
CA THR A 19 -8.99 -35.50 30.63
C THR A 19 -9.24 -36.99 30.35
N THR A 20 -8.58 -37.87 31.11
CA THR A 20 -8.79 -39.32 31.00
C THR A 20 -10.22 -39.76 31.30
N GLU A 21 -10.93 -39.03 32.16
CA GLU A 21 -12.34 -39.29 32.48
C GLU A 21 -13.23 -38.95 31.28
N GLU A 22 -13.01 -37.80 30.63
CA GLU A 22 -13.72 -37.40 29.41
C GLU A 22 -13.45 -38.32 28.22
N GLU A 23 -12.20 -38.79 28.03
CA GLU A 23 -11.92 -39.82 27.02
C GLU A 23 -12.69 -41.13 27.29
N TYR A 24 -12.83 -41.50 28.57
CA TYR A 24 -13.54 -42.72 28.96
C TYR A 24 -15.05 -42.59 28.76
N GLU A 25 -15.66 -41.46 29.15
CA GLU A 25 -17.07 -41.16 28.88
C GLU A 25 -17.37 -41.18 27.38
N LEU A 26 -16.52 -40.55 26.56
CA LEU A 26 -16.68 -40.52 25.11
C LEU A 26 -16.60 -41.93 24.48
N ARG A 27 -15.65 -42.77 24.94
CA ARG A 27 -15.57 -44.18 24.50
C ARG A 27 -16.83 -44.97 24.86
N VAL A 28 -17.37 -44.79 26.07
CA VAL A 28 -18.61 -45.49 26.51
C VAL A 28 -19.86 -44.97 25.78
N ALA A 29 -19.94 -43.68 25.47
CA ALA A 29 -21.01 -43.12 24.64
C ALA A 29 -20.95 -43.68 23.20
N MET A 30 -19.75 -43.81 22.63
CA MET A 30 -19.53 -44.37 21.30
C MET A 30 -19.81 -45.89 21.23
N GLU A 31 -19.40 -46.66 22.26
CA GLU A 31 -19.74 -48.09 22.41
C GLU A 31 -21.25 -48.31 22.29
N ARG A 32 -22.04 -47.54 23.05
CA ARG A 32 -23.53 -47.55 23.01
C ARG A 32 -24.11 -47.10 21.67
N PHE A 33 -23.43 -46.23 20.93
CA PHE A 33 -23.91 -45.67 19.66
C PHE A 33 -23.64 -46.62 18.48
N MET A 34 -22.55 -47.39 18.54
CA MET A 34 -22.26 -48.48 17.60
C MET A 34 -23.17 -49.71 17.81
N ASP A 35 -23.51 -50.04 19.06
CA ASP A 35 -24.47 -51.09 19.39
C ASP A 35 -25.92 -50.77 18.96
N ASP A 36 -26.23 -49.48 18.72
CA ASP A 36 -27.57 -49.01 18.38
C ASP A 36 -27.90 -49.26 16.89
N LYS A 37 -28.94 -50.06 16.67
CA LYS A 37 -29.46 -50.45 15.34
C LYS A 37 -30.79 -49.76 15.00
N SER A 38 -31.14 -48.68 15.71
CA SER A 38 -32.24 -47.81 15.34
C SER A 38 -31.86 -46.89 14.17
N ILE A 39 -32.82 -46.11 13.70
CA ILE A 39 -32.62 -45.07 12.68
C ILE A 39 -31.69 -43.93 13.16
N ASP A 40 -31.53 -43.78 14.48
CA ASP A 40 -30.58 -42.86 15.11
C ASP A 40 -29.30 -43.62 15.57
N GLY A 41 -29.00 -44.77 14.97
CA GLY A 41 -27.79 -45.57 15.22
C GLY A 41 -26.60 -45.14 14.36
N TYR A 42 -25.37 -45.47 14.79
CA TYR A 42 -24.15 -44.99 14.15
C TYR A 42 -24.07 -45.32 12.65
N GLN A 43 -24.48 -46.54 12.26
CA GLN A 43 -24.53 -46.95 10.84
C GLN A 43 -25.47 -46.03 10.05
N ALA A 44 -26.73 -45.86 10.49
CA ALA A 44 -27.76 -45.10 9.78
C ALA A 44 -27.37 -43.63 9.51
N LEU A 45 -26.57 -43.04 10.41
CA LEU A 45 -25.98 -41.70 10.25
C LEU A 45 -24.75 -41.70 9.32
N ALA A 46 -23.87 -42.70 9.38
CA ALA A 46 -22.75 -42.82 8.42
C ALA A 46 -23.26 -42.96 6.96
N GLU A 47 -24.40 -43.63 6.77
CA GLU A 47 -25.11 -43.73 5.49
C GLU A 47 -25.70 -42.39 4.98
N PHE A 48 -25.75 -41.31 5.78
CA PHE A 48 -26.18 -39.99 5.28
C PHE A 48 -25.11 -39.39 4.35
N HIS A 49 -23.84 -39.72 4.56
CA HIS A 49 -22.73 -39.29 3.71
C HIS A 49 -22.44 -40.31 2.60
N GLY A 50 -22.28 -41.58 2.99
CA GLY A 50 -21.73 -42.63 2.14
C GLY A 50 -22.75 -43.48 1.38
N LEU A 51 -22.47 -44.78 1.29
CA LEU A 51 -23.41 -45.79 0.80
C LEU A 51 -24.18 -46.48 1.96
N PRO A 52 -25.39 -47.03 1.71
CA PRO A 52 -26.15 -46.97 0.46
C PRO A 52 -26.75 -45.58 0.20
N ALA A 53 -26.64 -45.12 -1.04
CA ALA A 53 -27.08 -43.79 -1.48
C ALA A 53 -28.58 -43.56 -1.24
N LYS A 54 -28.92 -42.42 -0.62
CA LYS A 54 -30.30 -42.02 -0.22
C LYS A 54 -30.88 -40.84 -1.04
N CYS A 55 -30.10 -40.24 -1.94
CA CYS A 55 -30.51 -39.06 -2.72
C CYS A 55 -30.72 -39.38 -4.21
N PRO A 56 -31.61 -38.66 -4.93
CA PRO A 56 -32.44 -37.55 -4.45
C PRO A 56 -33.57 -37.96 -3.49
N GLU A 57 -34.06 -39.19 -3.61
CA GLU A 57 -35.01 -39.81 -2.68
C GLU A 57 -34.64 -41.29 -2.46
N PRO A 58 -34.96 -41.91 -1.31
CA PRO A 58 -34.62 -43.32 -1.04
C PRO A 58 -35.29 -44.36 -1.94
N ASP A 59 -36.28 -43.97 -2.74
CA ASP A 59 -36.95 -44.82 -3.74
C ASP A 59 -36.51 -44.54 -5.18
N ALA A 60 -35.59 -43.59 -5.40
CA ALA A 60 -35.08 -43.25 -6.73
C ALA A 60 -34.36 -44.44 -7.41
N ILE A 61 -34.37 -44.45 -8.75
CA ILE A 61 -33.69 -45.45 -9.57
C ILE A 61 -32.19 -45.15 -9.63
N ASP A 62 -31.83 -43.96 -10.10
CA ASP A 62 -30.46 -43.45 -10.12
C ASP A 62 -30.19 -42.74 -8.79
N ARG A 63 -29.41 -43.38 -7.92
CA ARG A 63 -29.11 -42.89 -6.56
C ARG A 63 -27.70 -42.37 -6.45
N VAL A 64 -27.56 -41.20 -5.84
CA VAL A 64 -26.29 -40.53 -5.55
C VAL A 64 -26.08 -40.42 -4.04
N ALA A 65 -24.82 -40.44 -3.62
CA ALA A 65 -24.44 -40.09 -2.25
C ALA A 65 -24.99 -38.70 -1.90
N CYS A 66 -25.57 -38.53 -0.71
CA CYS A 66 -26.21 -37.27 -0.34
C CYS A 66 -25.22 -36.16 0.07
N CYS A 67 -23.94 -36.48 0.25
CA CYS A 67 -22.94 -35.50 0.65
C CYS A 67 -22.61 -34.52 -0.48
N ILE A 68 -22.59 -33.23 -0.14
CA ILE A 68 -22.27 -32.14 -1.07
C ILE A 68 -20.77 -31.88 -1.03
N HIS A 69 -20.10 -32.09 -2.16
CA HIS A 69 -18.70 -31.76 -2.44
C HIS A 69 -18.60 -30.87 -3.67
N GLY A 70 -17.54 -30.09 -3.80
CA GLY A 70 -17.29 -29.23 -4.95
C GLY A 70 -18.31 -28.08 -5.13
N MET A 71 -18.95 -27.66 -4.05
CA MET A 71 -19.98 -26.61 -4.04
C MET A 71 -19.98 -25.91 -2.68
N SER A 72 -20.09 -24.57 -2.68
CA SER A 72 -20.14 -23.64 -1.52
C SER A 72 -21.04 -24.01 -0.32
N THR A 73 -21.90 -25.02 -0.45
CA THR A 73 -22.71 -25.61 0.62
C THR A 73 -22.01 -26.76 1.38
N PHE A 74 -20.88 -27.29 0.91
CA PHE A 74 -20.04 -28.30 1.58
C PHE A 74 -19.79 -27.99 3.07
N PRO A 75 -19.43 -26.74 3.48
CA PRO A 75 -19.20 -26.41 4.89
C PRO A 75 -20.46 -26.38 5.76
N HIS A 76 -21.63 -26.24 5.15
CA HIS A 76 -22.92 -26.18 5.83
C HIS A 76 -23.46 -27.60 6.05
N TRP A 77 -23.30 -28.46 5.04
CA TRP A 77 -23.66 -29.87 5.09
C TRP A 77 -22.85 -30.62 6.16
N HIS A 78 -21.52 -30.45 6.15
CA HIS A 78 -20.64 -31.09 7.14
C HIS A 78 -20.82 -30.57 8.57
N ARG A 79 -21.33 -29.34 8.75
CA ARG A 79 -21.76 -28.86 10.08
C ARG A 79 -22.99 -29.63 10.57
N LEU A 80 -24.03 -29.78 9.75
CA LEU A 80 -25.25 -30.48 10.16
C LEU A 80 -24.98 -31.96 10.48
N VAL A 81 -24.12 -32.63 9.72
CA VAL A 81 -23.78 -34.04 10.00
C VAL A 81 -23.02 -34.19 11.33
N VAL A 82 -22.10 -33.28 11.65
CA VAL A 82 -21.38 -33.28 12.93
C VAL A 82 -22.30 -32.89 14.09
N MET A 83 -23.29 -32.00 13.89
CA MET A 83 -24.32 -31.71 14.90
C MET A 83 -25.14 -32.96 15.23
N GLN A 84 -25.62 -33.69 14.21
CA GLN A 84 -26.42 -34.89 14.42
C GLN A 84 -25.62 -35.98 15.16
N PHE A 85 -24.32 -36.10 14.87
CA PHE A 85 -23.41 -36.97 15.61
C PHE A 85 -23.19 -36.51 17.07
N GLU A 86 -23.12 -35.20 17.31
CA GLU A 86 -23.01 -34.61 18.65
C GLU A 86 -24.24 -34.87 19.51
N ASP A 87 -25.44 -34.56 18.99
CA ASP A 87 -26.71 -34.77 19.69
C ASP A 87 -26.97 -36.27 19.96
N ALA A 88 -26.63 -37.15 19.01
CA ALA A 88 -26.73 -38.60 19.17
C ALA A 88 -25.78 -39.15 20.26
N LEU A 89 -24.57 -38.59 20.42
CA LEU A 89 -23.66 -38.94 21.52
C LEU A 89 -24.12 -38.39 22.87
N ILE A 90 -24.64 -37.15 22.92
CA ILE A 90 -25.18 -36.53 24.14
C ILE A 90 -26.38 -37.34 24.65
N ALA A 91 -27.31 -37.72 23.77
CA ALA A 91 -28.46 -38.57 24.10
C ALA A 91 -28.06 -39.94 24.69
N ARG A 92 -26.88 -40.46 24.31
CA ARG A 92 -26.34 -41.75 24.79
C ARG A 92 -25.39 -41.62 25.98
N GLY A 93 -25.16 -40.40 26.47
CA GLY A 93 -24.51 -40.11 27.75
C GLY A 93 -23.19 -39.35 27.68
N SER A 94 -22.83 -38.72 26.56
CA SER A 94 -21.70 -37.79 26.53
C SER A 94 -22.02 -36.49 27.27
N HIS A 95 -21.09 -36.03 28.12
CA HIS A 95 -21.16 -34.71 28.76
C HIS A 95 -20.30 -33.64 28.04
N ILE A 96 -19.57 -34.03 27.00
CA ILE A 96 -18.78 -33.13 26.14
C ILE A 96 -19.34 -33.09 24.71
N GLY A 97 -19.09 -31.98 24.02
CA GLY A 97 -19.27 -31.91 22.56
C GLY A 97 -18.17 -32.69 21.82
N VAL A 98 -18.37 -32.93 20.53
CA VAL A 98 -17.48 -33.70 19.65
C VAL A 98 -16.10 -33.03 19.61
N PRO A 99 -15.05 -33.65 20.20
CA PRO A 99 -13.75 -33.01 20.27
C PRO A 99 -13.13 -32.92 18.87
N TYR A 100 -12.30 -31.90 18.67
CA TYR A 100 -11.68 -31.62 17.38
C TYR A 100 -10.21 -32.05 17.34
N TRP A 101 -9.78 -32.60 16.22
CA TRP A 101 -8.38 -32.95 16.01
C TRP A 101 -7.62 -31.80 15.35
N ASP A 102 -6.82 -31.06 16.12
CA ASP A 102 -5.99 -29.99 15.54
C ASP A 102 -4.73 -30.55 14.84
N TRP A 103 -4.89 -30.84 13.55
CA TRP A 103 -3.84 -31.25 12.61
C TRP A 103 -2.95 -30.09 12.12
N THR A 104 -3.26 -28.82 12.46
CA THR A 104 -2.40 -27.67 12.09
C THR A 104 -1.18 -27.54 13.02
N LYS A 105 -1.25 -28.18 14.20
CA LYS A 105 -0.15 -28.34 15.14
C LYS A 105 0.64 -29.61 14.78
N PRO A 106 1.94 -29.56 14.45
CA PRO A 106 2.70 -30.76 14.09
C PRO A 106 2.64 -31.84 15.19
N SER A 107 2.59 -33.10 14.76
CA SER A 107 2.57 -34.28 15.63
C SER A 107 3.55 -35.34 15.12
N SER A 108 3.73 -36.43 15.88
CA SER A 108 4.54 -37.59 15.50
C SER A 108 3.78 -38.90 15.45
N GLU A 109 2.50 -38.86 15.80
CA GLU A 109 1.57 -39.99 15.91
C GLU A 109 0.13 -39.44 15.86
N LEU A 110 -0.85 -40.31 15.58
CA LEU A 110 -2.26 -39.97 15.72
C LEU A 110 -2.64 -39.84 17.21
N PRO A 111 -3.72 -39.10 17.55
CA PRO A 111 -4.20 -38.99 18.92
C PRO A 111 -4.46 -40.38 19.55
N PRO A 112 -4.07 -40.63 20.83
CA PRO A 112 -4.24 -41.92 21.48
C PRO A 112 -5.68 -42.46 21.45
N LEU A 113 -6.68 -41.55 21.48
CA LEU A 113 -8.10 -41.88 21.32
C LEU A 113 -8.41 -42.69 20.06
N VAL A 114 -7.74 -42.42 18.93
CA VAL A 114 -8.01 -43.11 17.64
C VAL A 114 -6.91 -44.11 17.26
N ALA A 115 -5.72 -44.01 17.86
CA ALA A 115 -4.55 -44.82 17.52
C ALA A 115 -4.49 -46.17 18.24
N ALA A 116 -5.05 -46.28 19.45
CA ALA A 116 -4.99 -47.51 20.24
C ALA A 116 -6.10 -48.50 19.84
N GLU A 117 -5.74 -49.77 19.58
CA GLU A 117 -6.69 -50.87 19.31
C GLU A 117 -7.60 -51.17 20.51
N THR A 118 -7.09 -51.00 21.73
CA THR A 118 -7.76 -51.32 22.99
C THR A 118 -7.53 -50.25 24.05
N TYR A 119 -8.44 -50.12 25.02
CA TYR A 119 -8.30 -49.24 26.17
C TYR A 119 -8.57 -49.98 27.49
N GLU A 120 -7.98 -49.49 28.57
CA GLU A 120 -8.24 -49.97 29.94
C GLU A 120 -9.44 -49.22 30.54
N ASN A 121 -10.43 -49.94 31.04
CA ASN A 121 -11.56 -49.35 31.76
C ASN A 121 -11.08 -48.73 33.08
N LEU A 122 -11.32 -47.43 33.29
CA LEU A 122 -10.85 -46.71 34.48
C LEU A 122 -11.34 -47.35 35.80
N TYR A 123 -12.56 -47.86 35.81
CA TYR A 123 -13.24 -48.37 37.01
C TYR A 123 -13.14 -49.89 37.17
N THR A 124 -13.27 -50.67 36.10
CA THR A 124 -13.24 -52.15 36.16
C THR A 124 -11.86 -52.75 35.93
N LYS A 125 -10.91 -51.99 35.36
CA LYS A 125 -9.57 -52.47 34.94
C LYS A 125 -9.59 -53.61 33.92
N GLU A 126 -10.72 -53.78 33.23
CA GLU A 126 -10.85 -54.65 32.06
C GLU A 126 -10.29 -53.95 30.82
N VAL A 127 -9.62 -54.70 29.94
CA VAL A 127 -9.20 -54.20 28.62
C VAL A 127 -10.34 -54.44 27.63
N ARG A 128 -10.75 -53.40 26.91
CA ARG A 128 -11.81 -53.44 25.89
C ARG A 128 -11.30 -53.00 24.51
N PRO A 129 -11.89 -53.46 23.40
CA PRO A 129 -11.65 -52.87 22.08
C PRO A 129 -12.05 -51.39 22.08
N ASN A 130 -11.31 -50.56 21.35
CA ASN A 130 -11.55 -49.13 21.29
C ASN A 130 -12.52 -48.78 20.15
N PRO A 131 -13.73 -48.25 20.42
CA PRO A 131 -14.71 -47.93 19.36
C PRO A 131 -14.26 -46.78 18.43
N PHE A 132 -13.18 -46.06 18.75
CA PHE A 132 -12.60 -45.04 17.88
C PHE A 132 -11.48 -45.54 16.95
N PHE A 133 -11.09 -46.82 17.04
CA PHE A 133 -10.03 -47.40 16.22
C PHE A 133 -10.52 -47.77 14.81
N HIS A 134 -11.66 -48.45 14.72
CA HIS A 134 -12.31 -48.89 13.47
C HIS A 134 -13.81 -49.12 13.70
N ALA A 135 -14.61 -49.12 12.64
CA ALA A 135 -16.03 -49.47 12.69
C ALA A 135 -16.36 -50.58 11.67
N PRO A 136 -17.38 -51.42 11.91
CA PRO A 136 -17.93 -52.33 10.91
C PRO A 136 -18.73 -51.57 9.84
N VAL A 137 -18.85 -52.15 8.65
CA VAL A 137 -19.70 -51.66 7.54
C VAL A 137 -20.81 -52.68 7.30
N GLU A 138 -21.83 -52.68 8.16
CA GLU A 138 -22.75 -53.81 8.32
C GLU A 138 -23.58 -54.13 7.07
N PHE A 139 -23.86 -53.14 6.22
CA PHE A 139 -24.66 -53.33 5.00
C PHE A 139 -23.96 -54.19 3.93
N LEU A 140 -22.62 -54.33 4.01
CA LEU A 140 -21.86 -55.25 3.18
C LEU A 140 -21.86 -56.64 3.82
N HIS A 141 -21.06 -56.81 4.88
CA HIS A 141 -20.95 -58.01 5.71
C HIS A 141 -20.51 -57.61 7.13
N SER A 142 -20.85 -58.42 8.14
CA SER A 142 -20.45 -58.24 9.54
C SER A 142 -18.93 -58.18 9.77
N ASP A 143 -18.16 -58.71 8.82
CA ASP A 143 -16.72 -58.97 8.97
C ASP A 143 -15.88 -57.90 8.23
N VAL A 144 -16.52 -56.91 7.61
CA VAL A 144 -15.86 -55.79 6.91
C VAL A 144 -15.73 -54.61 7.87
N PHE A 145 -14.49 -54.17 8.11
CA PHE A 145 -14.16 -53.03 8.96
C PHE A 145 -13.42 -51.95 8.18
N THR A 146 -13.55 -50.71 8.62
CA THR A 146 -12.74 -49.59 8.12
C THR A 146 -11.27 -49.78 8.46
N THR A 147 -10.39 -49.63 7.48
CA THR A 147 -8.92 -49.67 7.64
C THR A 147 -8.32 -48.27 7.46
N ARG A 148 -7.11 -48.03 7.96
CA ARG A 148 -6.37 -46.76 7.77
C ARG A 148 -4.94 -47.06 7.33
N SER A 149 -4.44 -46.33 6.35
CA SER A 149 -3.07 -46.47 5.82
C SER A 149 -2.38 -45.12 5.86
N ILE A 150 -1.66 -44.86 6.96
CA ILE A 150 -1.23 -43.51 7.34
C ILE A 150 0.07 -43.13 6.60
N ASP A 151 0.01 -42.06 5.82
CA ASP A 151 1.15 -41.48 5.12
C ASP A 151 2.09 -40.74 6.09
N ALA A 152 3.40 -40.90 5.90
CA ALA A 152 4.43 -40.22 6.69
C ALA A 152 4.38 -38.68 6.57
N ARG A 153 3.84 -38.13 5.48
CA ARG A 153 3.64 -36.68 5.25
C ARG A 153 2.81 -36.02 6.36
N LEU A 154 1.85 -36.74 6.94
CA LEU A 154 1.03 -36.25 8.05
C LEU A 154 1.86 -35.88 9.30
N PHE A 155 3.05 -36.46 9.46
CA PHE A 155 3.93 -36.27 10.61
C PHE A 155 5.21 -35.48 10.28
N GLU A 156 5.24 -34.74 9.17
CA GLU A 156 6.38 -33.90 8.82
C GLU A 156 6.64 -32.85 9.93
N LYS A 157 7.87 -32.83 10.45
CA LYS A 157 8.30 -31.87 11.46
C LYS A 157 8.94 -30.66 10.77
N PRO A 158 8.28 -29.48 10.76
CA PRO A 158 8.76 -28.33 10.00
C PRO A 158 10.17 -27.91 10.43
N THR A 159 11.07 -27.79 9.46
CA THR A 159 12.42 -27.27 9.69
C THR A 159 12.42 -25.77 9.97
N LYS A 160 13.53 -25.23 10.47
CA LYS A 160 13.62 -23.84 10.91
C LYS A 160 13.42 -22.85 9.74
N GLY A 161 12.22 -22.26 9.66
CA GLY A 161 11.83 -21.34 8.58
C GLY A 161 10.85 -21.94 7.57
N HIS A 162 10.47 -23.20 7.74
CA HIS A 162 9.43 -23.89 6.97
C HIS A 162 8.17 -24.07 7.82
N HIS A 163 7.04 -24.28 7.15
CA HIS A 163 5.80 -24.76 7.74
C HIS A 163 5.38 -26.05 7.02
N GLY A 164 4.47 -26.83 7.60
CA GLY A 164 3.90 -27.99 6.93
C GLY A 164 2.79 -27.59 5.95
N TYR A 165 2.63 -28.37 4.87
CA TYR A 165 1.63 -28.17 3.81
C TYR A 165 0.24 -27.75 4.34
N LEU A 166 -0.29 -28.49 5.31
CA LEU A 166 -1.61 -28.24 5.91
C LEU A 166 -1.74 -26.87 6.59
N TYR A 167 -0.65 -26.32 7.13
CA TYR A 167 -0.66 -24.99 7.73
C TYR A 167 -0.61 -23.89 6.67
N ASP A 168 0.16 -24.07 5.60
CA ASP A 168 0.27 -23.08 4.52
C ASP A 168 -0.97 -23.04 3.62
N GLY A 169 -1.59 -24.19 3.32
CA GLY A 169 -2.90 -24.25 2.65
C GLY A 169 -4.00 -23.58 3.48
N MET A 170 -4.03 -23.83 4.80
CA MET A 170 -4.98 -23.19 5.72
C MET A 170 -4.76 -21.67 5.83
N MET A 171 -3.50 -21.21 5.80
CA MET A 171 -3.19 -19.77 5.72
C MET A 171 -3.67 -19.16 4.40
N LEU A 172 -3.44 -19.83 3.26
CA LEU A 172 -3.92 -19.36 1.96
C LEU A 172 -5.45 -19.32 1.86
N ALA A 173 -6.16 -20.25 2.52
CA ALA A 173 -7.61 -20.17 2.71
C ALA A 173 -7.98 -18.92 3.55
N PHE A 174 -7.45 -18.77 4.76
CA PHE A 174 -7.78 -17.62 5.63
C PHE A 174 -7.37 -16.25 5.05
N GLU A 175 -6.41 -16.19 4.13
CA GLU A 175 -6.09 -14.98 3.38
C GLU A 175 -7.27 -14.46 2.54
N GLN A 176 -8.15 -15.34 2.04
CA GLN A 176 -9.31 -14.95 1.24
C GLN A 176 -10.35 -14.18 2.08
N GLU A 177 -10.94 -13.16 1.47
CA GLU A 177 -11.96 -12.29 2.07
C GLU A 177 -13.38 -12.66 1.62
N ASP A 178 -13.52 -13.30 0.46
CA ASP A 178 -14.79 -13.77 -0.10
C ASP A 178 -15.04 -15.23 0.32
N PHE A 179 -16.28 -15.59 0.67
CA PHE A 179 -16.59 -16.92 1.23
C PHE A 179 -16.32 -18.07 0.25
N CYS A 180 -16.66 -17.89 -1.03
CA CYS A 180 -16.44 -18.95 -2.03
C CYS A 180 -14.96 -19.05 -2.45
N ASP A 181 -14.17 -17.97 -2.40
CA ASP A 181 -12.71 -18.08 -2.58
C ASP A 181 -12.08 -18.88 -1.43
N PHE A 182 -12.48 -18.57 -0.19
CA PHE A 182 -12.05 -19.29 1.01
C PHE A 182 -12.37 -20.79 0.90
N GLU A 183 -13.59 -21.12 0.49
CA GLU A 183 -14.13 -22.48 0.51
C GLU A 183 -13.42 -23.42 -0.48
N VAL A 184 -13.12 -22.98 -1.70
CA VAL A 184 -12.35 -23.78 -2.68
C VAL A 184 -10.93 -24.08 -2.17
N GLN A 185 -10.23 -23.11 -1.56
CA GLN A 185 -8.90 -23.39 -0.98
C GLN A 185 -9.01 -24.32 0.24
N PHE A 186 -10.11 -24.21 1.00
CA PHE A 186 -10.35 -25.03 2.17
C PHE A 186 -10.62 -26.50 1.80
N GLU A 187 -11.56 -26.79 0.90
CA GLU A 187 -11.97 -28.15 0.55
C GLU A 187 -10.78 -28.96 0.00
N VAL A 188 -9.95 -28.37 -0.84
CA VAL A 188 -8.73 -29.03 -1.36
C VAL A 188 -7.68 -29.25 -0.25
N THR A 189 -7.54 -28.33 0.72
CA THR A 189 -6.64 -28.53 1.89
C THR A 189 -7.14 -29.64 2.81
N HIS A 190 -8.47 -29.75 2.97
CA HIS A 190 -9.16 -30.79 3.72
C HIS A 190 -8.95 -32.19 3.11
N ASN A 191 -9.10 -32.31 1.79
CA ASN A 191 -9.00 -33.56 1.04
C ASN A 191 -7.64 -34.27 1.22
N ALA A 192 -6.57 -33.51 1.48
CA ALA A 192 -5.26 -34.07 1.77
C ALA A 192 -5.24 -34.95 3.04
N VAL A 193 -6.03 -34.61 4.08
CA VAL A 193 -6.07 -35.42 5.32
C VAL A 193 -6.84 -36.72 5.10
N HIS A 194 -7.91 -36.70 4.31
CA HIS A 194 -8.61 -37.92 3.89
C HIS A 194 -7.69 -38.88 3.14
N ALA A 195 -6.92 -38.35 2.18
CA ALA A 195 -5.95 -39.14 1.42
C ALA A 195 -4.81 -39.68 2.30
N TRP A 196 -4.21 -38.86 3.16
CA TRP A 196 -3.08 -39.27 4.01
C TRP A 196 -3.44 -40.18 5.17
N VAL A 197 -4.69 -40.19 5.63
CA VAL A 197 -5.15 -41.13 6.66
C VAL A 197 -5.60 -42.46 6.04
N GLY A 198 -6.24 -42.40 4.86
CA GLY A 198 -6.81 -43.61 4.25
C GLY A 198 -5.87 -44.36 3.31
N GLY A 199 -5.02 -43.66 2.58
CA GLY A 199 -4.16 -44.24 1.55
C GLY A 199 -4.94 -45.04 0.51
N ASN A 200 -4.44 -46.23 0.18
CA ASN A 200 -4.86 -47.02 -0.97
C ASN A 200 -6.03 -48.00 -0.67
N GLU A 201 -6.52 -48.06 0.57
CA GLU A 201 -7.51 -49.06 1.00
C GLU A 201 -8.95 -48.65 0.60
N PRO A 202 -9.79 -49.57 0.07
CA PRO A 202 -11.10 -49.22 -0.50
C PRO A 202 -12.14 -48.83 0.55
N TYR A 203 -12.03 -49.36 1.78
CA TYR A 203 -12.93 -49.12 2.91
C TYR A 203 -12.28 -48.17 3.92
N SER A 204 -11.95 -46.95 3.47
CA SER A 204 -11.11 -46.03 4.22
C SER A 204 -11.47 -44.55 4.03
N MET A 205 -10.81 -43.68 4.80
CA MET A 205 -10.97 -42.21 4.78
C MET A 205 -10.76 -41.57 3.41
N SER A 206 -9.99 -42.21 2.52
CA SER A 206 -9.70 -41.74 1.16
C SER A 206 -10.83 -42.05 0.14
N SER A 207 -11.83 -42.84 0.55
CA SER A 207 -12.94 -43.32 -0.29
C SER A 207 -14.26 -42.66 0.13
N LEU A 208 -14.82 -41.82 -0.74
CA LEU A 208 -16.02 -41.00 -0.47
C LEU A 208 -17.24 -41.82 0.01
N HIS A 209 -17.35 -43.06 -0.48
CA HIS A 209 -18.45 -43.97 -0.14
C HIS A 209 -18.38 -44.53 1.30
N TYR A 210 -17.20 -44.56 1.91
CA TYR A 210 -16.95 -45.27 3.19
C TYR A 210 -16.30 -44.41 4.27
N THR A 211 -15.75 -43.24 3.93
CA THR A 211 -15.04 -42.37 4.88
C THR A 211 -15.86 -42.00 6.13
N SER A 212 -17.19 -41.88 6.03
CA SER A 212 -18.08 -41.55 7.15
C SER A 212 -18.29 -42.67 8.17
N PHE A 213 -17.97 -43.91 7.82
CA PHE A 213 -18.03 -45.03 8.75
C PHE A 213 -16.84 -45.02 9.71
N ASP A 214 -15.70 -44.40 9.35
CA ASP A 214 -14.54 -44.29 10.24
C ASP A 214 -14.80 -43.24 11.34
N PRO A 215 -14.70 -43.58 12.64
CA PRO A 215 -14.89 -42.64 13.75
C PRO A 215 -14.01 -41.37 13.70
N LEU A 216 -12.87 -41.41 13.00
CA LEU A 216 -11.96 -40.27 12.83
C LEU A 216 -12.54 -39.19 11.90
N PHE A 217 -13.50 -39.52 11.03
CA PHE A 217 -14.26 -38.57 10.20
C PHE A 217 -14.87 -37.46 11.06
N TRP A 218 -15.62 -37.81 12.10
CA TRP A 218 -16.34 -36.86 12.96
C TRP A 218 -15.39 -35.93 13.73
N LEU A 219 -14.24 -36.46 14.16
CA LEU A 219 -13.18 -35.70 14.84
C LEU A 219 -12.41 -34.76 13.89
N HIS A 220 -12.28 -35.17 12.61
CA HIS A 220 -11.76 -34.33 11.54
C HIS A 220 -12.74 -33.21 11.18
N HIS A 221 -14.01 -33.52 10.92
CA HIS A 221 -15.01 -32.53 10.56
C HIS A 221 -15.38 -31.57 11.71
N SER A 222 -15.20 -31.96 12.97
CA SER A 222 -15.28 -31.03 14.12
C SER A 222 -14.19 -29.94 14.07
N GLN A 223 -12.97 -30.28 13.61
CA GLN A 223 -11.90 -29.30 13.32
C GLN A 223 -12.20 -28.51 12.04
N VAL A 224 -12.81 -29.12 11.02
CA VAL A 224 -13.25 -28.40 9.81
C VAL A 224 -14.22 -27.28 10.17
N ASP A 225 -15.27 -27.59 10.92
CA ASP A 225 -16.25 -26.62 11.40
C ASP A 225 -15.62 -25.50 12.26
N ARG A 226 -14.63 -25.86 13.11
CA ARG A 226 -13.85 -24.90 13.90
C ARG A 226 -13.05 -23.92 13.04
N LEU A 227 -12.42 -24.42 11.97
CA LEU A 227 -11.60 -23.62 11.07
C LEU A 227 -12.46 -22.79 10.11
N ILE A 228 -13.37 -23.41 9.34
CA ILE A 228 -14.21 -22.71 8.36
C ILE A 228 -15.07 -21.65 9.01
N TRP A 229 -15.66 -21.93 10.17
CA TRP A 229 -16.67 -21.03 10.72
C TRP A 229 -16.14 -20.26 11.90
N ALA A 230 -15.84 -20.92 13.02
CA ALA A 230 -15.50 -20.20 14.25
C ALA A 230 -14.23 -19.34 14.12
N THR A 231 -13.25 -19.78 13.31
CA THR A 231 -12.00 -19.03 13.04
C THR A 231 -12.18 -17.98 11.94
N TRP A 232 -12.72 -18.34 10.77
CA TRP A 232 -12.93 -17.36 9.67
C TRP A 232 -13.97 -16.29 10.02
N GLN A 233 -15.12 -16.63 10.64
CA GLN A 233 -16.11 -15.63 11.03
C GLN A 233 -15.55 -14.64 12.05
N ALA A 234 -14.68 -15.09 12.97
CA ALA A 234 -13.97 -14.21 13.89
C ALA A 234 -12.95 -13.31 13.17
N LEU A 235 -12.25 -13.82 12.15
CA LEU A 235 -11.32 -13.08 11.31
C LEU A 235 -12.04 -12.02 10.44
N GLN A 236 -13.15 -12.38 9.78
CA GLN A 236 -13.99 -11.48 9.01
C GLN A 236 -14.59 -10.38 9.87
N LYS A 237 -15.06 -10.73 11.08
CA LYS A 237 -15.55 -9.78 12.08
C LYS A 237 -14.46 -8.84 12.60
N PHE A 238 -13.20 -9.30 12.65
CA PHE A 238 -12.04 -8.45 12.97
C PHE A 238 -11.66 -7.52 11.80
N ARG A 239 -11.74 -8.01 10.55
CA ARG A 239 -11.59 -7.20 9.32
C ARG A 239 -12.73 -6.18 9.11
N GLY A 240 -13.91 -6.41 9.72
CA GLY A 240 -15.11 -5.57 9.56
C GLY A 240 -16.06 -6.01 8.44
N HIS A 241 -15.83 -7.17 7.81
CA HIS A 241 -16.68 -7.71 6.76
C HIS A 241 -17.92 -8.45 7.33
N ARG A 242 -18.83 -8.85 6.42
CA ARG A 242 -19.94 -9.74 6.74
C ARG A 242 -19.43 -11.13 7.12
N TYR A 243 -19.92 -11.68 8.22
CA TYR A 243 -19.52 -12.99 8.76
C TYR A 243 -20.70 -14.00 8.88
N ASN A 244 -21.94 -13.51 8.93
CA ASN A 244 -23.18 -14.32 8.97
C ASN A 244 -23.92 -14.35 7.62
N SER A 245 -23.22 -14.13 6.50
CA SER A 245 -23.81 -14.21 5.16
C SER A 245 -22.73 -14.28 4.08
N ALA A 246 -22.84 -15.23 3.16
CA ALA A 246 -22.11 -15.19 1.88
C ALA A 246 -22.89 -14.37 0.84
N ASN A 247 -22.16 -13.61 0.00
CA ASN A 247 -22.75 -12.88 -1.13
C ASN A 247 -22.69 -13.69 -2.45
N CYS A 248 -21.89 -14.76 -2.49
CA CYS A 248 -21.78 -15.70 -3.61
C CYS A 248 -22.79 -16.85 -3.46
N ALA A 249 -23.07 -17.57 -4.56
CA ALA A 249 -23.88 -18.79 -4.59
C ALA A 249 -25.26 -18.72 -3.89
N ILE A 250 -25.92 -17.55 -3.90
CA ILE A 250 -27.17 -17.30 -3.15
C ILE A 250 -28.31 -18.28 -3.52
N GLU A 251 -28.30 -18.85 -4.72
CA GLU A 251 -29.30 -19.83 -5.15
C GLU A 251 -29.16 -21.19 -4.44
N THR A 252 -27.93 -21.71 -4.26
CA THR A 252 -27.71 -22.98 -3.53
C THR A 252 -27.91 -22.78 -2.03
N LEU A 253 -27.47 -21.64 -1.48
CA LEU A 253 -27.64 -21.28 -0.06
C LEU A 253 -29.09 -21.15 0.42
N ARG A 254 -30.06 -21.15 -0.52
CA ARG A 254 -31.51 -21.11 -0.24
C ARG A 254 -32.22 -22.45 -0.47
N LYS A 255 -31.54 -23.46 -0.99
CA LYS A 255 -32.10 -24.81 -1.18
C LYS A 255 -31.89 -25.62 0.10
N PRO A 256 -32.92 -26.28 0.67
CA PRO A 256 -32.73 -27.19 1.79
C PRO A 256 -31.78 -28.33 1.41
N MET A 257 -30.87 -28.68 2.32
CA MET A 257 -29.89 -29.75 2.11
C MET A 257 -30.53 -31.12 2.37
N SER A 258 -30.38 -32.04 1.43
CA SER A 258 -30.67 -33.47 1.65
C SER A 258 -29.45 -34.14 2.30
N PRO A 259 -29.62 -35.14 3.19
CA PRO A 259 -30.88 -35.77 3.56
C PRO A 259 -31.63 -35.05 4.72
N PHE A 260 -31.04 -34.01 5.32
CA PHE A 260 -31.58 -33.37 6.53
C PHE A 260 -33.00 -32.81 6.37
N SER A 261 -33.35 -32.35 5.18
CA SER A 261 -34.67 -31.83 4.80
C SER A 261 -35.75 -32.90 4.49
N LEU A 262 -35.42 -34.19 4.57
CA LEU A 262 -36.37 -35.29 4.35
C LEU A 262 -37.28 -35.51 5.57
N THR A 263 -38.22 -36.46 5.48
CA THR A 263 -39.23 -36.69 6.52
C THR A 263 -38.63 -37.21 7.83
N SER A 264 -39.43 -37.16 8.91
CA SER A 264 -39.11 -37.74 10.23
C SER A 264 -38.78 -39.23 10.19
N ASP A 265 -39.17 -39.92 9.12
CA ASP A 265 -38.95 -41.36 8.90
C ASP A 265 -37.56 -41.64 8.30
N ILE A 266 -36.77 -40.59 8.03
CA ILE A 266 -35.41 -40.63 7.48
C ILE A 266 -34.47 -39.81 8.37
N ASN A 267 -34.81 -38.53 8.65
CA ASN A 267 -34.12 -37.70 9.63
C ASN A 267 -35.03 -37.46 10.85
N VAL A 268 -34.81 -38.18 11.94
CA VAL A 268 -35.63 -38.08 13.17
C VAL A 268 -35.45 -36.73 13.86
N ASP A 269 -34.23 -36.21 13.90
CA ASP A 269 -33.90 -34.97 14.60
C ASP A 269 -34.66 -33.76 14.04
N SER A 270 -35.27 -32.98 14.93
CA SER A 270 -35.92 -31.71 14.59
C SER A 270 -34.92 -30.59 14.29
N MET A 271 -33.75 -30.58 14.92
CA MET A 271 -32.86 -29.44 14.91
C MET A 271 -32.19 -29.23 13.55
N THR A 272 -31.57 -30.27 13.01
CA THR A 272 -31.01 -30.32 11.64
C THR A 272 -32.07 -30.21 10.56
N ARG A 273 -33.29 -30.72 10.80
CA ARG A 273 -34.41 -30.67 9.85
C ARG A 273 -34.98 -29.26 9.71
N GLU A 274 -35.20 -28.55 10.82
CA GLU A 274 -35.66 -27.16 10.83
C GLU A 274 -34.59 -26.19 10.31
N HIS A 275 -33.30 -26.45 10.59
CA HIS A 275 -32.17 -25.65 10.11
C HIS A 275 -31.51 -26.22 8.85
N SER A 276 -32.25 -26.96 8.03
CA SER A 276 -31.74 -27.63 6.82
C SER A 276 -31.38 -26.67 5.67
N VAL A 277 -31.75 -25.39 5.77
CA VAL A 277 -31.39 -24.33 4.79
C VAL A 277 -30.03 -23.71 5.17
N PRO A 278 -29.03 -23.68 4.26
CA PRO A 278 -27.68 -23.18 4.57
C PRO A 278 -27.62 -21.78 5.19
N PHE A 279 -28.54 -20.88 4.85
CA PHE A 279 -28.57 -19.53 5.43
C PHE A 279 -28.80 -19.51 6.94
N ASP A 280 -29.57 -20.47 7.49
CA ASP A 280 -29.83 -20.59 8.93
C ASP A 280 -28.70 -21.33 9.67
N VAL A 281 -27.76 -21.93 8.93
CA VAL A 281 -26.63 -22.70 9.45
C VAL A 281 -25.44 -21.79 9.87
N PHE A 282 -25.43 -20.50 9.51
CA PHE A 282 -24.34 -19.56 9.81
C PHE A 282 -24.15 -19.24 11.31
N ASP A 283 -25.23 -19.03 12.08
CA ASP A 283 -25.16 -18.61 13.50
C ASP A 283 -25.25 -19.80 14.47
N TYR A 284 -24.15 -20.53 14.55
CA TYR A 284 -24.05 -21.78 15.30
C TYR A 284 -24.27 -21.64 16.81
N LYS A 285 -23.96 -20.48 17.40
CA LYS A 285 -24.15 -20.25 18.85
C LYS A 285 -25.62 -20.00 19.18
N LYS A 286 -26.29 -19.20 18.35
CA LYS A 286 -27.72 -18.88 18.54
C LYS A 286 -28.59 -20.09 18.27
N ASN A 287 -28.30 -20.83 17.20
CA ASN A 287 -29.13 -21.94 16.75
C ASN A 287 -28.66 -23.25 17.41
N PHE A 288 -27.50 -23.80 17.03
CA PHE A 288 -27.02 -25.12 17.47
C PHE A 288 -26.41 -25.21 18.88
N HIS A 289 -26.38 -24.12 19.64
CA HIS A 289 -26.02 -24.09 21.06
C HIS A 289 -24.63 -24.68 21.46
N TYR A 290 -23.63 -24.65 20.57
CA TYR A 290 -22.25 -25.06 20.90
C TYR A 290 -21.22 -23.92 20.86
N GLU A 291 -20.13 -24.07 21.61
CA GLU A 291 -18.95 -23.20 21.63
C GLU A 291 -17.65 -24.03 21.54
N TYR A 292 -16.56 -23.40 21.09
CA TYR A 292 -15.21 -23.99 21.07
C TYR A 292 -14.39 -23.42 22.23
N ASP A 293 -13.56 -24.24 22.86
CA ASP A 293 -12.66 -23.84 23.95
C ASP A 293 -11.67 -22.74 23.55
N VAL A 294 -11.02 -22.86 22.37
CA VAL A 294 -9.94 -21.97 21.93
C VAL A 294 -10.00 -21.71 20.41
N LEU A 295 -10.13 -20.44 20.04
CA LEU A 295 -10.07 -19.95 18.64
C LEU A 295 -8.69 -19.39 18.29
N GLU A 296 -7.68 -20.26 18.36
CA GLU A 296 -6.30 -19.97 17.93
C GLU A 296 -5.80 -21.01 16.91
N LEU A 297 -5.08 -20.53 15.90
CA LEU A 297 -4.41 -21.36 14.89
C LEU A 297 -2.93 -21.49 15.27
N ASN A 298 -2.48 -22.68 15.70
CA ASN A 298 -1.09 -22.93 16.11
C ASN A 298 -0.53 -21.89 17.13
N GLY A 299 -1.36 -21.46 18.10
CA GLY A 299 -1.01 -20.43 19.11
C GLY A 299 -1.12 -18.97 18.64
N LEU A 300 -1.64 -18.75 17.43
CA LEU A 300 -2.00 -17.43 16.90
C LEU A 300 -3.47 -17.13 17.18
N SER A 301 -3.73 -16.20 18.11
CA SER A 301 -5.03 -15.55 18.24
C SER A 301 -5.37 -14.72 17.01
N ILE A 302 -6.67 -14.50 16.75
CA ILE A 302 -7.18 -13.84 15.54
C ILE A 302 -6.42 -12.54 15.14
N PRO A 303 -6.05 -11.61 16.05
CA PRO A 303 -5.26 -10.44 15.66
C PRO A 303 -3.82 -10.76 15.23
N LYS A 304 -3.19 -11.79 15.83
CA LYS A 304 -1.86 -12.27 15.40
C LYS A 304 -1.95 -12.98 14.04
N LEU A 305 -3.02 -13.76 13.83
CA LEU A 305 -3.32 -14.46 12.57
C LEU A 305 -3.52 -13.45 11.43
N HIS A 306 -4.38 -12.45 11.62
CA HIS A 306 -4.58 -11.36 10.66
C HIS A 306 -3.27 -10.63 10.32
N ARG A 307 -2.41 -10.37 11.31
CA ARG A 307 -1.10 -9.75 11.09
C ARG A 307 -0.15 -10.63 10.28
N GLU A 308 -0.13 -11.95 10.48
CA GLU A 308 0.72 -12.86 9.68
C GLU A 308 0.18 -13.00 8.24
N ILE A 309 -1.14 -13.05 8.07
CA ILE A 309 -1.85 -12.96 6.78
C ILE A 309 -1.43 -11.70 6.01
N ASN A 310 -1.50 -10.52 6.65
CA ASN A 310 -1.08 -9.28 6.01
C ASN A 310 0.42 -9.33 5.64
N ARG A 311 1.27 -9.83 6.55
CA ARG A 311 2.72 -10.03 6.34
C ARG A 311 3.08 -11.02 5.21
N ARG A 312 2.18 -11.94 4.85
CA ARG A 312 2.28 -12.74 3.62
C ARG A 312 1.94 -11.88 2.39
N ARG A 313 0.80 -11.17 2.41
CA ARG A 313 0.33 -10.28 1.33
C ARG A 313 1.21 -9.04 1.07
N MET A 314 2.08 -8.62 2.00
CA MET A 314 3.07 -7.57 1.76
C MET A 314 4.10 -7.96 0.67
N LYS A 315 4.26 -9.26 0.38
CA LYS A 315 5.22 -9.79 -0.60
C LYS A 315 4.52 -10.16 -1.90
N GLY A 316 5.16 -9.87 -3.04
CA GLY A 316 4.73 -10.40 -4.33
C GLY A 316 4.87 -11.93 -4.38
N ARG A 317 3.85 -12.59 -4.92
CA ARG A 317 3.73 -14.05 -4.99
C ARG A 317 3.27 -14.51 -6.37
N VAL A 318 3.64 -15.72 -6.73
CA VAL A 318 3.20 -16.40 -7.96
C VAL A 318 2.38 -17.62 -7.55
N PHE A 319 1.18 -17.70 -8.08
CA PHE A 319 0.28 -18.83 -7.93
C PHE A 319 0.15 -19.57 -9.26
N THR A 320 0.12 -20.90 -9.20
CA THR A 320 -0.57 -21.67 -10.24
C THR A 320 -2.03 -21.82 -9.83
N THR A 321 -2.93 -21.83 -10.81
CA THR A 321 -4.37 -21.94 -10.59
C THR A 321 -4.94 -23.11 -11.37
N PHE A 322 -5.93 -23.79 -10.80
CA PHE A 322 -6.58 -24.96 -11.39
C PHE A 322 -8.10 -24.83 -11.29
N MET A 323 -8.81 -25.09 -12.39
CA MET A 323 -10.26 -25.28 -12.37
C MET A 323 -10.54 -26.78 -12.19
N LEU A 324 -11.24 -27.16 -11.13
CA LEU A 324 -11.50 -28.57 -10.79
C LEU A 324 -12.98 -28.95 -11.03
N GLU A 325 -13.20 -30.19 -11.44
CA GLU A 325 -14.51 -30.79 -11.68
C GLU A 325 -14.52 -32.27 -11.24
N GLY A 326 -15.71 -32.82 -10.96
CA GLY A 326 -15.87 -34.14 -10.34
C GLY A 326 -15.44 -35.31 -11.23
N ILE A 327 -14.27 -35.89 -10.92
CA ILE A 327 -13.63 -37.00 -11.66
C ILE A 327 -14.36 -38.35 -11.43
N LYS A 328 -15.23 -38.45 -10.41
CA LYS A 328 -15.91 -39.69 -9.94
C LYS A 328 -14.97 -40.78 -9.42
N GLN A 329 -13.73 -40.43 -9.11
CA GLN A 329 -12.75 -41.27 -8.41
C GLN A 329 -11.76 -40.37 -7.69
N SER A 330 -11.39 -40.70 -6.45
CA SER A 330 -10.35 -39.99 -5.71
C SER A 330 -9.01 -40.06 -6.44
N ALA A 331 -8.37 -38.89 -6.63
CA ALA A 331 -7.14 -38.73 -7.40
C ALA A 331 -6.14 -37.78 -6.72
N LEU A 332 -4.86 -38.05 -6.96
CA LEU A 332 -3.72 -37.21 -6.63
C LEU A 332 -3.27 -36.47 -7.89
N VAL A 333 -3.18 -35.14 -7.81
CA VAL A 333 -2.63 -34.29 -8.88
C VAL A 333 -1.25 -33.79 -8.44
N GLU A 334 -0.20 -34.34 -9.03
CA GLU A 334 1.17 -33.83 -8.91
C GLU A 334 1.41 -32.80 -10.02
N TYR A 335 2.08 -31.68 -9.73
CA TYR A 335 2.37 -30.65 -10.72
C TYR A 335 3.81 -30.11 -10.63
N TYR A 336 4.36 -29.78 -11.78
CA TYR A 336 5.76 -29.49 -12.02
C TYR A 336 5.93 -28.21 -12.84
N ILE A 337 6.97 -27.43 -12.52
CA ILE A 337 7.42 -26.30 -13.34
C ILE A 337 8.49 -26.79 -14.30
N ARG A 338 8.32 -26.56 -15.60
CA ARG A 338 9.34 -26.73 -16.64
C ARG A 338 9.67 -25.39 -17.28
N ALA A 339 10.95 -25.01 -17.26
CA ALA A 339 11.44 -23.83 -17.97
C ALA A 339 11.55 -24.10 -19.48
N HIS A 340 11.22 -23.11 -20.30
CA HIS A 340 11.22 -23.24 -21.76
C HIS A 340 12.64 -23.52 -22.28
N GLY A 341 12.82 -24.71 -22.88
CA GLY A 341 14.13 -25.19 -23.37
C GLY A 341 14.95 -26.00 -22.37
N SER A 342 14.47 -26.21 -21.13
CA SER A 342 15.10 -27.13 -20.16
C SER A 342 14.44 -28.51 -20.20
N THR A 343 15.23 -29.55 -19.98
CA THR A 343 14.72 -30.91 -19.68
C THR A 343 14.17 -31.02 -18.27
N ASP A 344 14.70 -30.20 -17.35
CA ASP A 344 14.58 -30.40 -15.92
C ASP A 344 13.21 -29.93 -15.41
N GLN A 345 12.53 -30.81 -14.68
CA GLN A 345 11.24 -30.55 -14.04
C GLN A 345 11.48 -30.29 -12.55
N VAL A 346 11.00 -29.15 -12.05
CA VAL A 346 10.98 -28.86 -10.61
C VAL A 346 9.62 -29.24 -10.07
N ASN A 347 9.56 -30.15 -9.09
CA ASN A 347 8.30 -30.47 -8.40
C ASN A 347 7.78 -29.18 -7.72
N ALA A 348 6.62 -28.72 -8.17
CA ALA A 348 6.01 -27.50 -7.68
C ALA A 348 5.06 -27.80 -6.52
N GLY A 349 4.37 -28.93 -6.56
CA GLY A 349 3.62 -29.46 -5.42
C GLY A 349 2.63 -30.55 -5.83
N GLU A 350 1.70 -30.83 -4.92
CA GLU A 350 0.63 -31.80 -5.12
C GLU A 350 -0.67 -31.35 -4.44
N PHE A 351 -1.81 -31.86 -4.89
CA PHE A 351 -3.09 -31.73 -4.20
C PHE A 351 -4.01 -32.93 -4.46
N TYR A 352 -5.06 -33.08 -3.65
CA TYR A 352 -5.96 -34.23 -3.67
C TYR A 352 -7.38 -33.80 -4.03
N VAL A 353 -7.99 -34.53 -4.96
CA VAL A 353 -9.42 -34.44 -5.30
C VAL A 353 -10.06 -35.73 -4.81
N LEU A 354 -11.02 -35.64 -3.89
CA LEU A 354 -11.84 -36.80 -3.54
C LEU A 354 -12.93 -36.99 -4.58
N GLY A 355 -13.37 -38.24 -4.80
CA GLY A 355 -14.51 -38.51 -5.65
C GLY A 355 -14.88 -39.99 -5.72
N SER A 356 -16.08 -40.31 -6.21
CA SER A 356 -16.52 -41.71 -6.37
C SER A 356 -17.65 -41.92 -7.38
N ALA A 357 -17.89 -43.17 -7.76
CA ALA A 357 -18.75 -43.52 -8.90
C ALA A 357 -20.21 -43.02 -8.79
N ASN A 358 -20.76 -42.95 -7.57
CA ASN A 358 -22.14 -42.53 -7.28
C ASN A 358 -22.20 -41.12 -6.65
N GLU A 359 -21.21 -40.27 -6.94
CA GLU A 359 -21.13 -38.88 -6.49
C GLU A 359 -22.05 -37.96 -7.32
N MET A 360 -22.47 -36.84 -6.73
CA MET A 360 -23.16 -35.77 -7.48
C MET A 360 -22.17 -35.06 -8.42
N PRO A 361 -22.51 -34.80 -9.69
CA PRO A 361 -21.62 -34.05 -10.58
C PRO A 361 -21.47 -32.60 -10.11
N TRP A 362 -20.22 -32.20 -9.85
CA TRP A 362 -19.85 -30.86 -9.40
C TRP A 362 -18.73 -30.26 -10.27
N LYS A 363 -18.63 -28.93 -10.24
CA LYS A 363 -17.55 -28.13 -10.84
C LYS A 363 -17.50 -26.79 -10.12
N PHE A 364 -16.31 -26.37 -9.69
CA PHE A 364 -16.18 -25.06 -9.04
C PHE A 364 -16.39 -23.92 -10.05
N ASP A 365 -17.05 -22.84 -9.61
CA ASP A 365 -17.17 -21.58 -10.34
C ASP A 365 -15.90 -20.72 -10.23
N ARG A 366 -14.99 -21.07 -9.33
CA ARG A 366 -13.72 -20.39 -9.05
C ARG A 366 -12.53 -21.34 -9.12
N VAL A 367 -11.33 -20.79 -9.21
CA VAL A 367 -10.08 -21.57 -9.30
C VAL A 367 -9.47 -21.85 -7.94
N TYR A 368 -9.00 -23.08 -7.75
CA TYR A 368 -8.03 -23.41 -6.70
C TYR A 368 -6.71 -22.68 -6.99
N LYS A 369 -6.02 -22.18 -5.95
CA LYS A 369 -4.74 -21.46 -6.01
C LYS A 369 -3.69 -22.23 -5.22
N ALA A 370 -2.53 -22.48 -5.82
CA ALA A 370 -1.37 -23.04 -5.11
C ALA A 370 -0.15 -22.11 -5.25
N ASP A 371 0.48 -21.76 -4.12
CA ASP A 371 1.64 -20.86 -4.07
C ASP A 371 2.90 -21.59 -4.54
N ILE A 372 3.49 -21.11 -5.65
CA ILE A 372 4.73 -21.64 -6.24
C ILE A 372 5.92 -20.70 -6.06
N THR A 373 5.75 -19.62 -5.28
CA THR A 373 6.75 -18.55 -5.10
C THR A 373 8.07 -19.05 -4.51
N LYS A 374 8.06 -20.15 -3.75
CA LYS A 374 9.29 -20.76 -3.21
C LYS A 374 10.00 -21.59 -4.29
N GLN A 375 9.26 -22.42 -4.99
CA GLN A 375 9.73 -23.39 -5.96
C GLN A 375 10.30 -22.69 -7.19
N MET A 376 9.70 -21.56 -7.62
CA MET A 376 10.30 -20.67 -8.62
C MET A 376 11.65 -20.09 -8.18
N LYS A 377 11.81 -19.71 -6.90
CA LYS A 377 13.09 -19.21 -6.37
C LYS A 377 14.14 -20.31 -6.25
N GLU A 378 13.74 -21.52 -5.90
CA GLU A 378 14.61 -22.70 -5.93
C GLU A 378 15.02 -23.07 -7.38
N ALA A 379 14.16 -22.81 -8.36
CA ALA A 379 14.45 -22.93 -9.80
C ALA A 379 15.25 -21.73 -10.39
N ASN A 380 15.45 -20.64 -9.64
CA ASN A 380 15.97 -19.35 -10.11
C ASN A 380 15.16 -18.70 -11.26
N LEU A 381 13.85 -18.97 -11.33
CA LEU A 381 12.94 -18.39 -12.32
C LEU A 381 12.26 -17.12 -11.79
N HIS A 382 12.10 -16.13 -12.67
CA HIS A 382 11.31 -14.92 -12.45
C HIS A 382 9.90 -15.06 -13.05
N TYR A 383 8.93 -14.27 -12.57
CA TYR A 383 7.52 -14.41 -13.00
C TYR A 383 7.26 -14.01 -14.47
N ASN A 384 8.20 -13.30 -15.10
CA ASN A 384 8.18 -12.92 -16.51
C ASN A 384 8.91 -13.92 -17.44
N ASP A 385 9.57 -14.94 -16.88
CA ASP A 385 10.33 -15.90 -17.68
C ASP A 385 9.38 -16.88 -18.39
N GLN A 386 9.84 -17.50 -19.47
CA GLN A 386 9.05 -18.51 -20.17
C GLN A 386 9.17 -19.87 -19.47
N TYR A 387 8.10 -20.27 -18.77
CA TYR A 387 7.92 -21.59 -18.18
C TYR A 387 6.47 -22.04 -18.35
N HIS A 388 6.22 -23.35 -18.24
CA HIS A 388 4.89 -23.93 -18.26
C HIS A 388 4.73 -24.93 -17.10
N ILE A 389 3.46 -25.18 -16.74
CA ILE A 389 3.09 -26.14 -15.70
C ILE A 389 2.70 -27.46 -16.37
N GLU A 390 3.36 -28.54 -15.98
CA GLU A 390 3.02 -29.91 -16.36
C GLU A 390 2.37 -30.60 -15.15
N TYR A 391 1.36 -31.44 -15.36
CA TYR A 391 0.67 -32.13 -14.27
C TYR A 391 0.44 -33.61 -14.61
N HIS A 392 0.43 -34.44 -13.57
CA HIS A 392 0.17 -35.87 -13.64
C HIS A 392 -0.97 -36.21 -12.68
N VAL A 393 -2.09 -36.69 -13.22
CA VAL A 393 -3.25 -37.14 -12.44
C VAL A 393 -3.11 -38.65 -12.22
N LYS A 394 -3.02 -39.06 -10.95
CA LYS A 394 -2.89 -40.47 -10.54
C LYS A 394 -4.08 -40.87 -9.68
N ASP A 395 -4.49 -42.13 -9.76
CA ASP A 395 -5.35 -42.71 -8.74
C ASP A 395 -4.58 -42.92 -7.42
N LEU A 396 -5.31 -43.25 -6.35
CA LEU A 396 -4.70 -43.54 -5.05
C LEU A 396 -3.80 -44.79 -5.04
N ALA A 397 -3.85 -45.64 -6.08
CA ALA A 397 -2.94 -46.77 -6.25
C ALA A 397 -1.63 -46.40 -6.98
N GLY A 398 -1.55 -45.18 -7.54
CA GLY A 398 -0.40 -44.65 -8.27
C GLY A 398 -0.44 -44.87 -9.79
N ALA A 399 -1.56 -45.31 -10.36
CA ALA A 399 -1.75 -45.44 -11.80
C ALA A 399 -2.24 -44.12 -12.41
N GLU A 400 -1.72 -43.72 -13.57
CA GLU A 400 -2.13 -42.48 -14.24
C GLU A 400 -3.55 -42.58 -14.83
N ILE A 401 -4.36 -41.55 -14.59
CA ILE A 401 -5.72 -41.42 -15.12
C ILE A 401 -5.66 -40.59 -16.41
N ALA A 402 -5.97 -41.22 -17.54
CA ALA A 402 -6.10 -40.54 -18.82
C ALA A 402 -7.40 -39.70 -18.92
N ASP A 403 -7.45 -38.80 -19.90
CA ASP A 403 -8.62 -37.99 -20.29
C ASP A 403 -9.12 -36.94 -19.27
N VAL A 404 -8.37 -36.65 -18.20
CA VAL A 404 -8.62 -35.50 -17.29
C VAL A 404 -7.84 -34.26 -17.77
N ASN A 405 -8.53 -33.29 -18.37
CA ASN A 405 -7.92 -32.02 -18.82
C ASN A 405 -8.13 -30.90 -17.79
N LEU A 406 -7.11 -30.64 -16.98
CA LEU A 406 -6.98 -29.42 -16.18
C LEU A 406 -6.31 -28.32 -17.04
N GLU A 407 -6.83 -27.10 -16.99
CA GLU A 407 -6.21 -25.94 -17.64
C GLU A 407 -5.49 -25.09 -16.56
N PRO A 408 -4.16 -25.26 -16.38
CA PRO A 408 -3.41 -24.47 -15.41
C PRO A 408 -3.15 -23.05 -15.93
N ALA A 409 -3.43 -22.04 -15.11
CA ALA A 409 -3.07 -20.65 -15.40
C ALA A 409 -2.17 -20.06 -14.29
N ILE A 410 -1.27 -19.16 -14.67
CA ILE A 410 -0.32 -18.52 -13.75
C ILE A 410 -0.85 -17.13 -13.36
N VAL A 411 -0.87 -16.83 -12.06
CA VAL A 411 -1.30 -15.55 -11.51
C VAL A 411 -0.20 -14.96 -10.62
N TYR A 412 0.33 -13.81 -11.02
CA TYR A 412 1.19 -13.00 -10.15
C TYR A 412 0.33 -12.04 -9.32
N GLU A 413 0.35 -12.21 -8.01
CA GLU A 413 -0.22 -11.23 -7.07
C GLU A 413 0.91 -10.29 -6.62
N PRO A 414 0.91 -8.99 -6.98
CA PRO A 414 1.90 -8.03 -6.51
C PRO A 414 1.77 -7.84 -5.00
N GLY A 415 2.89 -7.63 -4.31
CA GLY A 415 2.90 -7.38 -2.88
C GLY A 415 2.32 -6.01 -2.56
N LEU A 416 1.47 -5.92 -1.54
CA LEU A 416 0.84 -4.66 -1.13
C LEU A 416 1.84 -3.63 -0.54
N GLY A 417 3.08 -4.04 -0.26
CA GLY A 417 4.06 -3.25 0.49
C GLY A 417 3.70 -3.18 1.98
N ASP A 418 4.22 -2.17 2.69
CA ASP A 418 3.89 -1.93 4.11
C ASP A 418 2.50 -1.28 4.31
N PHE A 419 1.81 -0.96 3.21
CA PHE A 419 0.45 -0.42 3.20
C PHE A 419 -0.56 -1.57 3.00
N GLY A 420 -1.62 -1.60 3.81
CA GLY A 420 -2.73 -2.52 3.59
C GLY A 420 -3.55 -2.17 2.34
N VAL A 421 -4.52 -3.02 2.01
CA VAL A 421 -5.48 -2.86 0.87
C VAL A 421 -6.18 -1.48 0.83
N VAL A 422 -6.23 -0.78 1.98
CA VAL A 422 -6.90 0.53 2.17
C VAL A 422 -5.89 1.69 2.37
N GLY A 423 -4.62 1.52 1.98
CA GLY A 423 -3.57 2.55 2.15
C GLY A 423 -3.15 2.81 3.60
N VAL A 424 -3.69 2.06 4.57
CA VAL A 424 -3.33 2.17 5.99
C VAL A 424 -2.00 1.48 6.24
N TRP A 425 -1.02 2.20 6.78
CA TRP A 425 0.28 1.64 7.17
C TRP A 425 0.11 0.68 8.36
N VAL A 426 0.57 -0.58 8.22
CA VAL A 426 0.35 -1.62 9.22
C VAL A 426 1.60 -1.79 10.08
N GLU A 427 1.63 -1.19 11.27
CA GLU A 427 2.77 -1.28 12.19
C GLU A 427 3.18 -2.75 12.47
N PRO A 428 4.40 -3.17 12.07
CA PRO A 428 4.88 -4.50 12.38
C PRO A 428 5.24 -4.57 13.87
N VAL A 429 4.36 -5.20 14.67
CA VAL A 429 4.59 -5.42 16.11
C VAL A 429 5.84 -6.27 16.34
N THR A 430 6.96 -5.59 16.56
CA THR A 430 8.27 -6.16 16.87
C THR A 430 8.39 -6.49 18.37
N SER A 431 9.45 -7.23 18.75
CA SER A 431 9.78 -7.44 20.16
C SER A 431 10.19 -6.12 20.82
N ALA A 432 9.60 -5.78 21.97
CA ALA A 432 9.79 -4.47 22.62
C ALA A 432 11.26 -4.07 22.81
N ASN A 433 12.15 -5.01 23.13
CA ASN A 433 13.59 -4.79 23.32
C ASN A 433 14.32 -4.36 22.02
N ARG A 434 13.70 -4.50 20.83
CA ARG A 434 14.24 -4.06 19.53
C ARG A 434 13.63 -2.74 19.03
N ILE A 435 12.74 -2.13 19.81
CA ILE A 435 12.21 -0.79 19.50
C ILE A 435 13.25 0.24 19.95
N ARG A 436 13.90 0.91 18.98
CA ARG A 436 14.76 2.06 19.25
C ARG A 436 13.90 3.23 19.71
N LYS A 437 14.20 3.79 20.88
CA LYS A 437 13.47 4.91 21.48
C LYS A 437 14.32 6.18 21.48
N ASN A 438 13.67 7.34 21.51
CA ASN A 438 14.34 8.61 21.76
C ASN A 438 14.94 8.57 23.18
N LEU A 439 16.21 8.97 23.33
CA LEU A 439 16.94 9.05 24.59
C LEU A 439 16.15 9.77 25.70
N ASN A 440 15.42 10.84 25.34
CA ASN A 440 14.61 11.64 26.27
C ASN A 440 13.35 10.90 26.78
N SER A 441 12.96 9.78 26.15
CA SER A 441 11.81 8.95 26.52
C SER A 441 12.18 7.70 27.34
N LEU A 442 13.47 7.47 27.61
CA LEU A 442 13.93 6.32 28.38
C LEU A 442 13.62 6.46 29.87
N THR A 443 13.23 5.37 30.51
CA THR A 443 13.12 5.33 31.97
C THR A 443 14.51 5.20 32.62
N LYS A 444 14.61 5.52 33.92
CA LYS A 444 15.84 5.31 34.69
C LYS A 444 16.29 3.84 34.70
N GLY A 445 15.35 2.89 34.68
CA GLY A 445 15.64 1.45 34.61
C GLY A 445 16.22 1.03 33.25
N ASP A 446 15.71 1.60 32.15
CA ASP A 446 16.27 1.39 30.80
C ASP A 446 17.71 1.91 30.73
N ILE A 447 17.95 3.12 31.25
CA ILE A 447 19.28 3.77 31.29
C ILE A 447 20.27 2.94 32.12
N GLU A 448 19.87 2.39 33.27
CA GLU A 448 20.72 1.49 34.07
C GLU A 448 20.99 0.17 33.37
N SER A 449 19.99 -0.43 32.70
CA SER A 449 20.19 -1.67 31.92
C SER A 449 21.20 -1.44 30.79
N LEU A 450 21.04 -0.35 30.03
CA LEU A 450 21.93 0.04 28.94
C LEU A 450 23.35 0.39 29.44
N ARG A 451 23.49 1.13 30.55
CA ARG A 451 24.79 1.44 31.17
C ARG A 451 25.54 0.18 31.60
N ASN A 452 24.86 -0.82 32.19
CA ASN A 452 25.51 -2.08 32.58
C ASN A 452 25.91 -2.92 31.34
N ALA A 453 24.99 -3.17 30.40
CA ALA A 453 25.29 -3.98 29.20
C ALA A 453 26.41 -3.38 28.34
N PHE A 454 26.47 -2.04 28.22
CA PHE A 454 27.55 -1.35 27.51
C PHE A 454 28.88 -1.37 28.29
N LYS A 455 28.84 -1.21 29.62
CA LYS A 455 30.03 -1.37 30.49
C LYS A 455 30.66 -2.75 30.31
N ASP A 456 29.86 -3.81 30.35
CA ASP A 456 30.34 -5.19 30.18
C ASP A 456 30.96 -5.38 28.77
N MET A 457 30.31 -4.87 27.71
CA MET A 457 30.85 -4.89 26.34
C MET A 457 32.18 -4.10 26.19
N THR A 458 32.42 -3.07 27.01
CA THR A 458 33.71 -2.37 27.05
C THR A 458 34.78 -3.09 27.88
N LEU A 459 34.40 -3.85 28.91
CA LEU A 459 35.31 -4.68 29.70
C LEU A 459 35.78 -5.92 28.92
N ASP A 460 34.92 -6.50 28.09
CA ASP A 460 35.25 -7.56 27.14
C ASP A 460 36.25 -7.13 26.05
N GLY A 461 36.48 -5.82 25.87
CA GLY A 461 37.21 -5.26 24.72
C GLY A 461 36.43 -5.30 23.40
N ARG A 462 35.31 -6.04 23.34
CA ARG A 462 34.47 -6.26 22.14
C ARG A 462 34.01 -4.97 21.45
N TYR A 463 33.76 -3.90 22.22
CA TYR A 463 33.44 -2.60 21.64
C TYR A 463 34.59 -1.98 20.82
N GLU A 464 35.85 -2.20 21.21
CA GLU A 464 37.03 -1.71 20.48
C GLU A 464 37.21 -2.48 19.16
N GLU A 465 36.93 -3.79 19.14
CA GLU A 465 36.91 -4.59 17.90
C GLU A 465 35.87 -4.08 16.90
N ILE A 466 34.66 -3.77 17.36
CA ILE A 466 33.58 -3.25 16.50
C ILE A 466 33.92 -1.82 16.03
N ALA A 467 34.47 -0.97 16.90
CA ALA A 467 34.93 0.37 16.53
C ALA A 467 36.00 0.34 15.41
N ALA A 468 36.86 -0.67 15.40
CA ALA A 468 37.89 -0.88 14.39
C ALA A 468 37.35 -1.27 12.99
N PHE A 469 36.06 -1.60 12.83
CA PHE A 469 35.44 -1.75 11.51
C PHE A 469 35.14 -0.39 10.85
N HIS A 470 34.87 0.65 11.65
CA HIS A 470 34.60 2.00 11.15
C HIS A 470 35.89 2.83 11.08
N GLY A 471 36.64 2.89 12.19
CA GLY A 471 37.80 3.76 12.34
C GLY A 471 39.14 3.10 12.01
N LEU A 472 40.21 3.62 12.61
CA LEU A 472 41.50 2.95 12.67
C LEU A 472 41.49 1.86 13.77
N PRO A 473 42.27 0.77 13.64
CA PRO A 473 43.15 0.42 12.51
C PRO A 473 42.40 0.08 11.22
N ALA A 474 42.93 0.52 10.08
CA ALA A 474 42.39 0.21 8.76
C ALA A 474 42.50 -1.30 8.46
N GLN A 475 41.43 -1.92 7.97
CA GLN A 475 41.35 -3.38 7.74
C GLN A 475 41.05 -3.78 6.28
N CYS A 476 40.64 -2.85 5.41
CA CYS A 476 40.18 -3.16 4.05
C CYS A 476 41.26 -2.86 3.00
N PRO A 477 42.02 -3.86 2.50
CA PRO A 477 43.02 -3.66 1.46
C PRO A 477 42.37 -3.37 0.09
N ASN A 478 43.06 -2.60 -0.75
CA ASN A 478 42.76 -2.57 -2.19
C ASN A 478 43.05 -3.95 -2.84
N LYS A 479 42.52 -4.21 -4.04
CA LYS A 479 42.72 -5.47 -4.79
C LYS A 479 44.19 -5.87 -4.96
N ASP A 480 45.09 -4.89 -5.09
CA ASP A 480 46.53 -5.11 -5.23
C ASP A 480 47.30 -5.16 -3.89
N GLY A 481 46.62 -5.09 -2.75
CA GLY A 481 47.21 -5.08 -1.40
C GLY A 481 48.06 -3.85 -1.03
N SER A 482 48.33 -2.96 -1.98
CA SER A 482 49.29 -1.85 -1.88
C SER A 482 48.89 -0.70 -0.95
N LYS A 483 47.60 -0.61 -0.58
CA LYS A 483 47.05 0.32 0.41
C LYS A 483 45.94 -0.37 1.19
N VAL A 484 45.83 -0.04 2.48
CA VAL A 484 44.75 -0.49 3.37
C VAL A 484 43.95 0.72 3.81
N TYR A 485 42.63 0.64 3.64
CA TYR A 485 41.66 1.69 3.93
C TYR A 485 40.79 1.29 5.14
N THR A 486 40.15 2.28 5.74
CA THR A 486 39.03 2.06 6.68
C THR A 486 37.90 1.32 5.96
N CYS A 487 37.22 0.41 6.64
CA CYS A 487 36.14 -0.38 6.02
C CYS A 487 34.78 0.33 5.99
N CYS A 488 34.68 1.55 6.53
CA CYS A 488 33.50 2.38 6.39
C CYS A 488 33.33 2.88 4.94
N ILE A 489 32.08 2.91 4.47
CA ILE A 489 31.70 3.44 3.16
C ILE A 489 31.12 4.85 3.35
N HIS A 490 31.64 5.80 2.58
CA HIS A 490 31.20 7.19 2.46
C HIS A 490 31.23 7.59 0.98
N GLY A 491 30.40 8.55 0.55
CA GLY A 491 30.31 9.04 -0.82
C GLY A 491 29.74 8.02 -1.82
N MET A 492 28.85 7.12 -1.36
CA MET A 492 28.19 6.11 -2.20
C MET A 492 26.81 5.75 -1.60
N PRO A 493 25.76 5.48 -2.41
CA PRO A 493 24.39 5.11 -1.95
C PRO A 493 24.26 3.94 -0.96
N THR A 494 25.34 3.19 -0.74
CA THR A 494 25.43 2.15 0.29
C THR A 494 25.84 2.67 1.68
N PHE A 495 26.14 3.95 1.87
CA PHE A 495 26.49 4.55 3.18
C PHE A 495 25.39 4.32 4.25
N PRO A 496 24.08 4.57 4.00
CA PRO A 496 23.03 4.30 4.99
C PRO A 496 22.88 2.80 5.27
N HIS A 497 23.07 1.96 4.25
CA HIS A 497 23.00 0.50 4.35
C HIS A 497 24.12 -0.06 5.24
N TRP A 498 25.35 0.39 5.05
CA TRP A 498 26.51 0.03 5.86
C TRP A 498 26.31 0.45 7.32
N HIS A 499 25.90 1.69 7.56
CA HIS A 499 25.68 2.20 8.91
C HIS A 499 24.50 1.52 9.63
N ARG A 500 23.43 1.16 8.91
CA ARG A 500 22.30 0.38 9.45
C ARG A 500 22.75 -0.99 9.96
N LEU A 501 23.63 -1.67 9.21
CA LEU A 501 24.23 -2.94 9.64
C LEU A 501 25.19 -2.75 10.83
N TYR A 502 26.01 -1.71 10.81
CA TYR A 502 26.95 -1.38 11.89
C TYR A 502 26.24 -1.17 13.23
N VAL A 503 25.19 -0.35 13.27
CA VAL A 503 24.41 -0.14 14.51
C VAL A 503 23.65 -1.41 14.91
N ALA A 504 23.17 -2.21 13.94
CA ALA A 504 22.51 -3.49 14.24
C ALA A 504 23.48 -4.53 14.87
N LEU A 505 24.77 -4.50 14.54
CA LEU A 505 25.78 -5.34 15.20
C LEU A 505 25.93 -4.97 16.68
N VAL A 506 26.10 -3.67 16.98
CA VAL A 506 26.18 -3.15 18.35
C VAL A 506 24.89 -3.47 19.13
N GLU A 507 23.73 -3.34 18.51
CA GLU A 507 22.43 -3.66 19.12
C GLU A 507 22.32 -5.14 19.51
N ASN A 508 22.72 -6.07 18.64
CA ASN A 508 22.70 -7.50 18.97
C ASN A 508 23.71 -7.85 20.08
N GLU A 509 24.90 -7.26 20.09
CA GLU A 509 25.91 -7.49 21.14
C GLU A 509 25.49 -6.92 22.51
N LEU A 510 24.70 -5.83 22.54
CA LEU A 510 24.06 -5.31 23.76
C LEU A 510 22.88 -6.17 24.23
N LEU A 511 22.04 -6.66 23.32
CA LEU A 511 20.92 -7.56 23.65
C LEU A 511 21.42 -8.91 24.19
N ASN A 512 22.51 -9.45 23.62
CA ASN A 512 23.19 -10.65 24.12
C ASN A 512 23.73 -10.47 25.55
N ARG A 513 24.06 -9.25 25.96
CA ARG A 513 24.50 -8.88 27.32
C ARG A 513 23.35 -8.45 28.24
N GLY A 514 22.10 -8.74 27.87
CA GLY A 514 20.94 -8.51 28.72
C GLY A 514 20.45 -7.06 28.77
N SER A 515 20.73 -6.24 27.74
CA SER A 515 20.06 -4.95 27.59
C SER A 515 18.55 -5.13 27.42
N GLY A 516 17.76 -4.42 28.23
CA GLY A 516 16.30 -4.35 28.09
C GLY A 516 15.85 -3.50 26.89
N VAL A 517 16.75 -2.71 26.31
CA VAL A 517 16.47 -1.77 25.21
C VAL A 517 17.47 -1.91 24.07
N ALA A 518 17.01 -1.60 22.85
CA ALA A 518 17.85 -1.39 21.68
C ALA A 518 18.73 -0.14 21.86
N VAL A 519 19.66 0.08 20.92
CA VAL A 519 20.44 1.32 20.84
C VAL A 519 19.46 2.51 20.71
N PRO A 520 19.39 3.44 21.68
CA PRO A 520 18.51 4.58 21.60
C PRO A 520 19.05 5.59 20.58
N TYR A 521 18.16 6.31 19.92
CA TYR A 521 18.53 7.48 19.14
C TYR A 521 18.40 8.74 20.00
N TRP A 522 19.28 9.72 19.78
CA TRP A 522 19.07 11.07 20.30
C TRP A 522 18.52 11.90 19.14
N ASP A 523 17.37 12.52 19.34
CA ASP A 523 16.83 13.51 18.40
C ASP A 523 17.59 14.83 18.58
N TRP A 524 18.40 15.14 17.58
CA TRP A 524 19.26 16.32 17.49
C TRP A 524 18.73 17.37 16.50
N VAL A 525 17.57 17.10 15.88
CA VAL A 525 16.80 18.02 15.05
C VAL A 525 15.96 18.95 15.95
N GLN A 526 15.52 18.38 17.09
CA GLN A 526 15.29 19.03 18.38
C GLN A 526 16.24 20.20 18.73
N PRO A 527 15.90 21.51 18.83
CA PRO A 527 16.87 22.47 19.37
C PRO A 527 17.13 22.21 20.86
N PHE A 528 18.39 22.07 21.26
CA PHE A 528 18.83 21.82 22.64
C PHE A 528 19.91 22.80 23.10
N ASP A 529 19.97 23.05 24.42
CA ASP A 529 20.95 23.96 25.06
C ASP A 529 22.19 23.23 25.60
N HIS A 530 22.11 21.92 25.79
CA HIS A 530 23.18 21.09 26.38
C HIS A 530 23.10 19.65 25.90
N LEU A 531 24.24 18.93 25.96
CA LEU A 531 24.31 17.52 25.62
C LEU A 531 23.54 16.65 26.65
N PRO A 532 22.84 15.58 26.24
CA PRO A 532 22.06 14.74 27.15
C PRO A 532 22.90 14.15 28.29
N ALA A 533 22.33 14.10 29.50
CA ALA A 533 23.00 13.62 30.71
C ALA A 533 23.68 12.24 30.53
N LEU A 534 23.05 11.33 29.78
CA LEU A 534 23.60 9.99 29.48
C LEU A 534 25.00 10.03 28.84
N VAL A 535 25.31 11.04 28.01
CA VAL A 535 26.62 11.17 27.34
C VAL A 535 27.51 12.25 27.94
N ASN A 536 26.96 13.18 28.72
CA ASN A 536 27.65 14.35 29.26
C ASN A 536 28.13 14.16 30.71
N GLU A 537 27.46 13.34 31.52
CA GLU A 537 27.88 13.05 32.90
C GLU A 537 29.17 12.23 32.94
N VAL A 538 30.17 12.65 33.72
CA VAL A 538 31.44 11.91 33.92
C VAL A 538 31.24 10.64 34.75
N THR A 539 30.37 10.72 35.76
CA THR A 539 30.03 9.64 36.70
C THR A 539 28.53 9.59 36.90
N TYR A 540 28.01 8.44 37.34
CA TYR A 540 26.61 8.25 37.69
C TYR A 540 26.48 7.46 38.99
N TYR A 541 25.35 7.62 39.67
CA TYR A 541 24.99 6.77 40.81
C TYR A 541 24.31 5.49 40.30
N ASN A 542 24.87 4.32 40.63
CA ASN A 542 24.32 3.03 40.26
C ASN A 542 23.45 2.48 41.41
N SER A 543 22.12 2.41 41.22
CA SER A 543 21.21 1.97 42.28
C SER A 543 21.41 0.51 42.72
N ARG A 544 22.05 -0.33 41.88
CA ARG A 544 22.27 -1.76 42.16
C ARG A 544 23.51 -2.01 43.01
N THR A 545 24.56 -1.23 42.82
CA THR A 545 25.80 -1.33 43.61
C THR A 545 25.85 -0.32 44.76
N LEU A 546 24.94 0.68 44.76
CA LEU A 546 24.89 1.82 45.67
C LEU A 546 26.15 2.71 45.64
N LEU A 547 26.94 2.60 44.57
CA LEU A 547 28.19 3.33 44.38
C LEU A 547 28.07 4.38 43.27
N ILE A 548 28.99 5.36 43.30
CA ILE A 548 29.21 6.29 42.19
C ILE A 548 30.24 5.65 41.26
N GLU A 549 29.84 5.42 40.01
CA GLU A 549 30.64 4.72 39.00
C GLU A 549 30.95 5.65 37.81
N PRO A 550 32.07 5.44 37.08
CA PRO A 550 32.34 6.17 35.83
C PRO A 550 31.28 5.84 34.78
N ASN A 551 30.77 6.85 34.08
CA ASN A 551 29.77 6.66 33.04
C ASN A 551 30.43 6.15 31.75
N PRO A 552 30.13 4.93 31.27
CA PRO A 552 30.85 4.33 30.15
C PRO A 552 30.57 5.01 28.80
N PHE A 553 29.51 5.82 28.71
CA PHE A 553 29.19 6.63 27.53
C PHE A 553 29.96 7.97 27.46
N PHE A 554 30.70 8.35 28.52
CA PHE A 554 31.42 9.63 28.57
C PHE A 554 32.65 9.65 27.64
N LYS A 555 33.40 8.55 27.55
CA LYS A 555 34.54 8.41 26.63
C LYS A 555 34.89 6.94 26.37
N GLY A 556 35.27 6.64 25.13
CA GLY A 556 35.86 5.36 24.75
C GLY A 556 37.38 5.35 24.94
N LYS A 557 37.92 4.17 25.24
CA LYS A 557 39.37 3.89 25.27
C LYS A 557 39.83 3.46 23.88
N ILE A 558 41.04 3.85 23.49
CA ILE A 558 41.73 3.42 22.28
C ILE A 558 43.03 2.75 22.74
N SER A 559 42.99 1.44 22.96
CA SER A 559 44.07 0.67 23.56
C SER A 559 45.32 0.65 22.67
N PHE A 560 45.16 0.56 21.35
CA PHE A 560 46.29 0.51 20.40
C PHE A 560 47.06 1.85 20.27
N LEU A 561 46.47 2.98 20.69
CA LEU A 561 47.15 4.27 20.82
C LEU A 561 47.39 4.69 22.28
N ASN A 562 47.02 3.84 23.25
CA ASN A 562 46.99 4.14 24.68
C ASN A 562 46.35 5.51 25.00
N SER A 563 45.20 5.78 24.40
CA SER A 563 44.53 7.09 24.40
C SER A 563 43.03 6.98 24.73
N GLU A 564 42.37 8.12 24.90
CA GLU A 564 40.93 8.24 25.16
C GLU A 564 40.28 9.22 24.18
N THR A 565 39.04 8.94 23.76
CA THR A 565 38.26 9.87 22.94
C THR A 565 37.93 11.15 23.72
N LYS A 566 38.01 12.31 23.06
CA LYS A 566 37.58 13.61 23.60
C LYS A 566 36.48 14.21 22.72
N ARG A 567 35.66 15.09 23.29
CA ARG A 567 34.57 15.82 22.61
C ARG A 567 34.77 17.32 22.85
N ASP A 568 34.60 18.13 21.82
CA ASP A 568 34.71 19.60 21.87
C ASP A 568 33.47 20.23 21.18
N PRO A 569 32.33 20.36 21.89
CA PRO A 569 31.06 20.73 21.29
C PRO A 569 31.06 22.22 20.89
N GLN A 570 31.00 22.48 19.59
CA GLN A 570 31.04 23.83 19.05
C GLN A 570 29.73 24.60 19.36
N PRO A 571 29.77 25.91 19.66
CA PRO A 571 28.57 26.69 20.00
C PRO A 571 27.45 26.65 18.94
N LYS A 572 27.80 26.44 17.66
CA LYS A 572 26.86 26.32 16.52
C LYS A 572 25.94 25.09 16.60
N LEU A 573 26.20 24.15 17.49
CA LEU A 573 25.40 22.94 17.70
C LEU A 573 24.10 23.23 18.49
N PHE A 574 24.11 24.24 19.35
CA PHE A 574 23.02 24.51 20.28
C PHE A 574 22.00 25.51 19.69
N GLY A 575 20.71 25.27 19.92
CA GLY A 575 19.62 26.16 19.48
C GLY A 575 19.43 26.32 17.95
N ASN A 576 20.02 25.47 17.12
CA ASN A 576 20.10 25.68 15.67
C ASN A 576 18.89 25.09 14.90
N LYS A 577 18.11 25.96 14.21
CA LYS A 577 16.97 25.56 13.36
C LYS A 577 17.33 24.92 12.02
N TYR A 578 18.53 25.18 11.49
CA TYR A 578 18.99 24.71 10.17
C TYR A 578 18.80 23.19 9.98
N LEU A 579 18.93 22.44 11.08
CA LEU A 579 18.87 20.98 11.10
C LEU A 579 17.43 20.46 10.92
N TYR A 580 16.42 21.22 11.33
CA TYR A 580 15.01 20.92 11.08
C TYR A 580 14.62 21.22 9.64
N GLU A 581 14.93 22.43 9.17
CA GLU A 581 14.63 22.88 7.81
C GLU A 581 15.31 21.99 6.77
N HIS A 582 16.57 21.59 6.98
CA HIS A 582 17.28 20.70 6.06
C HIS A 582 16.84 19.23 6.19
N THR A 583 16.37 18.77 7.36
CA THR A 583 15.76 17.42 7.48
C THR A 583 14.44 17.32 6.71
N LEU A 584 13.64 18.38 6.67
CA LEU A 584 12.44 18.42 5.82
C LEU A 584 12.82 18.31 4.34
N PHE A 585 13.79 19.10 3.88
CA PHE A 585 14.28 19.03 2.50
C PHE A 585 14.83 17.65 2.11
N VAL A 586 15.54 16.96 3.02
CA VAL A 586 15.97 15.57 2.81
C VAL A 586 14.77 14.61 2.65
N LEU A 587 13.67 14.83 3.38
CA LEU A 587 12.46 14.01 3.31
C LEU A 587 11.54 14.34 2.12
N GLU A 588 11.78 15.45 1.43
CA GLU A 588 11.08 15.83 0.18
C GLU A 588 11.64 15.09 -1.05
N GLN A 589 12.85 14.53 -0.96
CA GLN A 589 13.50 13.81 -2.07
C GLN A 589 12.81 12.48 -2.36
N THR A 590 12.50 12.22 -3.63
CA THR A 590 11.78 11.00 -4.06
C THR A 590 12.68 9.90 -4.61
N ASP A 591 13.82 10.25 -5.21
CA ASP A 591 14.86 9.27 -5.55
C ASP A 591 15.73 8.91 -4.33
N PHE A 592 16.17 7.66 -4.26
CA PHE A 592 17.00 7.17 -3.17
C PHE A 592 18.42 7.72 -3.18
N CYS A 593 19.01 8.00 -4.36
CA CYS A 593 20.36 8.56 -4.45
C CYS A 593 20.34 10.06 -4.12
N GLU A 594 19.32 10.80 -4.54
CA GLU A 594 19.13 12.20 -4.13
C GLU A 594 18.84 12.32 -2.63
N PHE A 595 17.99 11.45 -2.07
CA PHE A 595 17.83 11.32 -0.62
C PHE A 595 19.16 11.04 0.08
N GLU A 596 19.94 10.08 -0.42
CA GLU A 596 21.19 9.64 0.21
C GLU A 596 22.27 10.73 0.18
N VAL A 597 22.45 11.42 -0.95
CA VAL A 597 23.37 12.54 -1.06
C VAL A 597 23.00 13.65 -0.10
N HIS A 598 21.72 14.05 -0.01
CA HIS A 598 21.31 15.09 0.94
C HIS A 598 21.39 14.61 2.41
N PHE A 599 21.16 13.31 2.67
CA PHE A 599 21.31 12.72 4.01
C PHE A 599 22.78 12.61 4.46
N GLU A 600 23.72 12.27 3.56
CA GLU A 600 25.16 12.31 3.86
C GLU A 600 25.69 13.76 3.90
N VAL A 601 25.16 14.70 3.10
CA VAL A 601 25.48 16.13 3.21
C VAL A 601 24.98 16.71 4.54
N LEU A 602 23.82 16.28 5.04
CA LEU A 602 23.33 16.59 6.40
C LEU A 602 24.27 16.04 7.51
N HIS A 603 25.18 15.11 7.20
CA HIS A 603 26.31 14.71 8.05
C HIS A 603 27.62 15.46 7.73
N ASN A 604 27.88 15.80 6.46
CA ASN A 604 29.21 16.22 5.98
C ASN A 604 29.38 17.70 5.59
N THR A 605 28.35 18.46 5.18
CA THR A 605 28.55 19.86 4.76
C THR A 605 27.35 20.79 4.87
N ILE A 606 27.64 22.00 5.36
CA ILE A 606 26.84 23.20 5.09
C ILE A 606 27.14 23.63 3.64
N HIS A 607 26.11 24.11 2.92
CA HIS A 607 26.14 24.68 1.55
C HIS A 607 25.95 23.72 0.35
N SER A 608 24.82 23.89 -0.34
CA SER A 608 24.67 23.69 -1.80
C SER A 608 23.84 24.79 -2.50
N LEU A 609 23.44 25.83 -1.77
CA LEU A 609 23.14 27.19 -2.21
C LEU A 609 23.58 28.09 -1.04
N THR A 610 24.29 29.20 -1.26
CA THR A 610 24.82 29.95 -0.10
C THR A 610 23.75 30.87 0.50
N PRO A 611 23.64 30.92 1.83
CA PRO A 611 22.95 32.01 2.51
C PRO A 611 23.62 33.38 2.35
N SER A 612 24.69 33.50 1.55
CA SER A 612 25.18 34.80 1.07
C SER A 612 24.36 35.24 -0.13
N ASP A 613 24.23 34.44 -1.18
CA ASP A 613 23.61 34.86 -2.45
C ASP A 613 22.17 35.39 -2.26
N ILE A 614 21.34 34.67 -1.51
CA ILE A 614 19.97 35.09 -1.15
C ILE A 614 19.97 36.36 -0.28
N LYS A 615 20.93 36.46 0.65
CA LYS A 615 21.07 37.61 1.55
C LYS A 615 21.59 38.84 0.82
N ASP A 616 22.46 38.67 -0.16
CA ASP A 616 23.09 39.74 -0.92
C ASP A 616 22.13 40.28 -1.97
N LEU A 617 21.30 39.42 -2.58
CA LEU A 617 20.13 39.84 -3.36
C LEU A 617 19.09 40.59 -2.50
N ARG A 618 18.78 40.12 -1.28
CA ARG A 618 17.91 40.85 -0.32
C ARG A 618 18.53 42.20 0.07
N ASN A 619 19.83 42.25 0.34
CA ASN A 619 20.57 43.48 0.65
C ASN A 619 20.59 44.45 -0.54
N ALA A 620 20.65 43.95 -1.79
CA ALA A 620 20.57 44.76 -2.99
C ALA A 620 19.16 45.36 -3.14
N LEU A 621 18.10 44.53 -3.13
CA LEU A 621 16.72 45.02 -3.26
C LEU A 621 16.35 46.02 -2.16
N ALA A 622 16.76 45.79 -0.91
CA ALA A 622 16.52 46.72 0.19
C ALA A 622 17.19 48.10 0.00
N LYS A 623 18.30 48.18 -0.77
CA LYS A 623 18.90 49.47 -1.18
C LYS A 623 18.14 50.09 -2.35
N VAL A 624 17.74 49.32 -3.36
CA VAL A 624 16.97 49.82 -4.52
C VAL A 624 15.61 50.38 -4.05
N GLN A 625 14.96 49.73 -3.09
CA GLN A 625 13.72 50.19 -2.44
C GLN A 625 13.92 51.44 -1.56
N ALA A 626 15.14 51.70 -1.07
CA ALA A 626 15.48 52.88 -0.28
C ALA A 626 16.06 54.04 -1.10
N ASP A 627 16.38 53.82 -2.38
CA ASP A 627 16.87 54.88 -3.27
C ASP A 627 15.70 55.66 -3.91
N SER A 628 15.90 56.98 -4.03
CA SER A 628 14.99 57.94 -4.63
C SER A 628 15.58 58.61 -5.89
N SER A 629 16.71 58.10 -6.40
CA SER A 629 17.30 58.50 -7.68
C SER A 629 16.47 58.02 -8.89
N ASP A 630 16.90 58.38 -10.10
CA ASP A 630 16.29 57.86 -11.34
C ASP A 630 16.41 56.32 -11.49
N ASN A 631 17.31 55.68 -10.73
CA ASN A 631 17.46 54.22 -10.65
C ASN A 631 16.71 53.59 -9.45
N GLY A 632 15.98 54.39 -8.65
CA GLY A 632 15.26 53.93 -7.46
C GLY A 632 14.00 53.11 -7.79
N TYR A 633 13.60 52.20 -6.89
CA TYR A 633 12.51 51.24 -7.12
C TYR A 633 11.19 51.90 -7.55
N GLN A 634 10.79 52.98 -6.88
CA GLN A 634 9.56 53.72 -7.17
C GLN A 634 9.56 54.30 -8.60
N LYS A 635 10.74 54.66 -9.12
CA LYS A 635 10.91 55.24 -10.44
C LYS A 635 10.87 54.18 -11.54
N ILE A 636 11.56 53.05 -11.34
CA ILE A 636 11.50 51.90 -12.26
C ILE A 636 10.07 51.38 -12.36
N ALA A 637 9.39 51.18 -11.23
CA ALA A 637 7.99 50.75 -11.21
C ALA A 637 7.04 51.73 -11.93
N SER A 638 7.33 53.04 -11.92
CA SER A 638 6.53 54.09 -12.59
C SER A 638 6.59 54.09 -14.12
N TYR A 639 7.47 53.28 -14.74
CA TYR A 639 7.40 53.05 -16.19
C TYR A 639 6.23 52.16 -16.59
N HIS A 640 5.65 51.40 -15.65
CA HIS A 640 4.46 50.58 -15.86
C HIS A 640 3.25 51.04 -15.02
N GLY A 641 3.47 51.36 -13.74
CA GLY A 641 2.40 51.78 -12.83
C GLY A 641 2.10 53.28 -12.86
N MET A 642 1.23 53.73 -11.97
CA MET A 642 1.09 55.16 -11.65
C MET A 642 2.26 55.61 -10.76
N PRO A 643 2.91 56.77 -11.01
CA PRO A 643 2.40 57.91 -11.78
C PRO A 643 2.65 57.85 -13.29
N LEU A 644 1.64 58.28 -14.06
CA LEU A 644 1.65 58.29 -15.52
C LEU A 644 2.78 59.18 -16.07
N SER A 645 3.72 58.58 -16.81
CA SER A 645 4.85 59.29 -17.41
C SER A 645 4.65 59.64 -18.89
N CYS A 646 3.74 58.96 -19.61
CA CYS A 646 3.54 59.13 -21.05
C CYS A 646 2.37 60.06 -21.36
N HIS A 647 2.47 60.79 -22.48
CA HIS A 647 1.51 61.83 -22.88
C HIS A 647 1.25 61.77 -24.39
N TYR A 648 -0.02 61.76 -24.78
CA TYR A 648 -0.43 61.88 -26.18
C TYR A 648 -0.09 63.29 -26.71
N PRO A 649 0.00 63.50 -28.04
CA PRO A 649 0.24 64.84 -28.64
C PRO A 649 -0.81 65.91 -28.30
N ASN A 650 -1.95 65.53 -27.70
CA ASN A 650 -2.99 66.43 -27.20
C ASN A 650 -2.82 66.82 -25.71
N GLY A 651 -1.79 66.31 -25.03
CA GLY A 651 -1.53 66.54 -23.60
C GLY A 651 -2.25 65.59 -22.62
N THR A 652 -3.01 64.60 -23.10
CA THR A 652 -3.64 63.59 -22.23
C THR A 652 -2.59 62.58 -21.78
N ALA A 653 -2.45 62.39 -20.46
CA ALA A 653 -1.53 61.40 -19.89
C ALA A 653 -2.08 59.96 -20.01
N TYR A 654 -1.19 58.98 -20.15
CA TYR A 654 -1.52 57.55 -20.22
C TYR A 654 -0.37 56.69 -19.65
N ALA A 655 -0.65 55.42 -19.33
CA ALA A 655 0.33 54.48 -18.80
C ALA A 655 1.35 54.08 -19.88
N CYS A 656 2.65 54.08 -19.58
CA CYS A 656 3.70 53.85 -20.59
C CYS A 656 3.85 52.39 -21.07
N CYS A 657 3.05 51.45 -20.54
CA CYS A 657 3.12 50.03 -20.87
C CYS A 657 2.75 49.76 -22.33
N GLN A 658 3.27 48.65 -22.86
CA GLN A 658 2.81 48.06 -24.12
C GLN A 658 2.15 46.72 -23.82
N HIS A 659 0.83 46.68 -23.92
CA HIS A 659 -0.07 45.52 -23.74
C HIS A 659 -1.02 45.47 -24.95
N GLY A 660 -1.47 44.27 -25.34
CA GLY A 660 -2.27 44.03 -26.52
C GLY A 660 -1.57 44.38 -27.84
N MET A 661 -0.24 44.25 -27.90
CA MET A 661 0.60 44.67 -29.02
C MET A 661 1.88 43.84 -29.11
N VAL A 662 2.27 43.43 -30.33
CA VAL A 662 3.41 42.54 -30.63
C VAL A 662 4.80 42.96 -30.13
N THR A 663 4.91 44.15 -29.53
CA THR A 663 6.12 44.64 -28.83
C THR A 663 6.09 44.39 -27.31
N PHE A 664 5.00 43.86 -26.74
CA PHE A 664 4.81 43.45 -25.35
C PHE A 664 6.04 42.74 -24.74
N PRO A 665 6.57 41.64 -25.31
CA PRO A 665 7.68 40.92 -24.68
C PRO A 665 8.99 41.72 -24.72
N HIS A 666 9.21 42.50 -25.78
CA HIS A 666 10.38 43.37 -25.93
C HIS A 666 10.41 44.49 -24.89
N TRP A 667 9.25 45.11 -24.64
CA TRP A 667 9.11 46.19 -23.66
C TRP A 667 9.33 45.68 -22.24
N HIS A 668 8.77 44.52 -21.93
CA HIS A 668 8.92 43.87 -20.62
C HIS A 668 10.33 43.32 -20.37
N ARG A 669 11.00 42.72 -21.37
CA ARG A 669 12.44 42.38 -21.31
C ARG A 669 13.29 43.58 -20.92
N LEU A 670 13.07 44.74 -21.54
CA LEU A 670 13.80 45.97 -21.22
C LEU A 670 13.49 46.50 -19.81
N LEU A 671 12.25 46.34 -19.30
CA LEU A 671 11.89 46.71 -17.94
C LEU A 671 12.55 45.80 -16.88
N VAL A 672 12.58 44.48 -17.11
CA VAL A 672 13.33 43.55 -16.27
C VAL A 672 14.81 43.93 -16.26
N LYS A 673 15.40 44.19 -17.43
CA LYS A 673 16.81 44.57 -17.55
C LYS A 673 17.16 45.87 -16.80
N GLN A 674 16.28 46.88 -16.80
CA GLN A 674 16.48 48.09 -15.99
C GLN A 674 16.50 47.78 -14.48
N MET A 675 15.67 46.84 -14.01
CA MET A 675 15.67 46.40 -12.62
C MET A 675 16.91 45.55 -12.28
N GLU A 676 17.42 44.74 -13.22
CA GLU A 676 18.69 44.02 -13.05
C GLU A 676 19.87 44.98 -12.90
N ASP A 677 19.99 45.94 -13.81
CA ASP A 677 21.13 46.88 -13.82
C ASP A 677 21.12 47.76 -12.55
N ALA A 678 19.95 48.07 -12.00
CA ALA A 678 19.81 48.69 -10.68
C ALA A 678 20.27 47.74 -9.55
N LEU A 679 19.81 46.49 -9.52
CA LEU A 679 20.23 45.51 -8.50
C LEU A 679 21.74 45.26 -8.53
N VAL A 680 22.35 45.15 -9.71
CA VAL A 680 23.81 45.03 -9.90
C VAL A 680 24.53 46.28 -9.40
N ALA A 681 24.05 47.48 -9.75
CA ALA A 681 24.63 48.74 -9.25
C ALA A 681 24.57 48.87 -7.71
N HIS A 682 23.57 48.29 -7.06
CA HIS A 682 23.44 48.25 -5.61
C HIS A 682 24.11 47.02 -4.95
N GLY A 683 24.79 46.18 -5.72
CA GLY A 683 25.68 45.12 -5.24
C GLY A 683 25.14 43.70 -5.30
N SER A 684 24.18 43.41 -6.19
CA SER A 684 23.86 42.02 -6.55
C SER A 684 25.00 41.41 -7.38
N HIS A 685 25.36 40.16 -7.10
CA HIS A 685 26.33 39.37 -7.87
C HIS A 685 25.66 38.41 -8.87
N THR A 686 24.33 38.32 -8.82
CA THR A 686 23.47 37.49 -9.68
C THR A 686 22.36 38.36 -10.30
N GLY A 687 21.83 37.93 -11.46
CA GLY A 687 20.66 38.53 -12.10
C GLY A 687 19.36 38.26 -11.32
N ILE A 688 18.22 38.70 -11.87
CA ILE A 688 16.91 38.49 -11.23
C ILE A 688 16.51 37.02 -11.37
N PRO A 689 16.39 36.25 -10.27
CA PRO A 689 15.97 34.86 -10.35
C PRO A 689 14.55 34.77 -10.89
N TYR A 690 14.32 33.84 -11.81
CA TYR A 690 13.00 33.52 -12.30
C TYR A 690 12.26 32.58 -11.34
N TRP A 691 10.94 32.49 -11.50
CA TRP A 691 10.12 31.47 -10.86
C TRP A 691 9.33 30.71 -11.91
N ASP A 692 9.65 29.43 -12.09
CA ASP A 692 9.01 28.58 -13.10
C ASP A 692 7.61 28.12 -12.68
N TRP A 693 6.63 28.95 -13.01
CA TRP A 693 5.21 28.69 -12.81
C TRP A 693 4.60 27.73 -13.85
N THR A 694 5.37 27.23 -14.84
CA THR A 694 4.88 26.18 -15.75
C THR A 694 4.74 24.85 -15.01
N THR A 695 5.63 24.60 -14.04
CA THR A 695 5.59 23.41 -13.18
C THR A 695 4.44 23.49 -12.17
N THR A 696 3.81 22.36 -11.85
CA THR A 696 2.71 22.31 -10.87
C THR A 696 3.25 22.51 -9.44
N PHE A 697 3.03 23.69 -8.85
CA PHE A 697 3.45 24.01 -7.48
C PHE A 697 2.29 24.01 -6.48
N ALA A 698 2.56 23.56 -5.26
CA ALA A 698 1.60 23.62 -4.15
C ALA A 698 1.62 24.95 -3.36
N ASN A 699 2.72 25.72 -3.46
CA ASN A 699 2.94 26.96 -2.72
C ASN A 699 3.80 27.94 -3.54
N LEU A 700 3.72 29.24 -3.22
CA LEU A 700 4.61 30.27 -3.78
C LEU A 700 6.04 30.16 -3.18
N PRO A 701 7.11 30.53 -3.91
CA PRO A 701 8.50 30.35 -3.46
C PRO A 701 8.84 31.01 -2.12
N VAL A 702 9.74 30.39 -1.34
CA VAL A 702 10.16 30.89 -0.01
C VAL A 702 10.69 32.33 -0.06
N LEU A 703 11.38 32.69 -1.15
CA LEU A 703 11.88 34.05 -1.39
C LEU A 703 10.77 35.11 -1.31
N VAL A 704 9.53 34.78 -1.70
CA VAL A 704 8.38 35.70 -1.73
C VAL A 704 7.37 35.49 -0.60
N THR A 705 7.49 34.42 0.20
CA THR A 705 6.53 34.07 1.27
C THR A 705 7.06 34.22 2.70
N GLU A 706 8.37 34.29 2.91
CA GLU A 706 8.95 34.53 4.25
C GLU A 706 8.55 35.90 4.80
N LYS A 707 7.97 35.93 6.01
CA LYS A 707 7.33 37.12 6.62
C LYS A 707 8.29 38.02 7.40
N GLU A 708 9.43 37.51 7.85
CA GLU A 708 10.38 38.28 8.66
C GLU A 708 11.53 38.81 7.79
N ASN A 709 11.81 40.11 7.90
CA ASN A 709 12.98 40.78 7.30
C ASN A 709 13.20 40.51 5.79
N ASN A 710 12.11 40.42 5.00
CA ASN A 710 12.14 40.04 3.60
C ASN A 710 11.60 41.14 2.66
N PRO A 711 12.45 41.86 1.89
CA PRO A 711 12.02 42.92 0.97
C PRO A 711 11.26 42.40 -0.27
N PHE A 712 11.25 41.09 -0.51
CA PHE A 712 10.48 40.47 -1.59
C PHE A 712 9.03 40.12 -1.19
N HIS A 713 8.68 40.06 0.10
CA HIS A 713 7.33 39.66 0.54
C HIS A 713 6.27 40.69 0.12
N HIS A 714 6.57 41.98 0.26
CA HIS A 714 5.69 43.07 -0.12
C HIS A 714 6.52 44.34 -0.33
N ALA A 715 6.03 45.27 -1.14
CA ALA A 715 6.59 46.60 -1.25
C ALA A 715 5.58 47.67 -0.82
N HIS A 716 6.08 48.90 -0.67
CA HIS A 716 5.28 50.08 -0.34
C HIS A 716 5.08 50.94 -1.59
N ILE A 717 3.86 51.43 -1.81
CA ILE A 717 3.52 52.30 -2.94
C ILE A 717 3.40 53.73 -2.42
N ASP A 718 4.40 54.59 -2.64
CA ASP A 718 4.44 55.95 -2.07
C ASP A 718 3.23 56.82 -2.47
N VAL A 719 2.70 56.60 -3.68
CA VAL A 719 1.52 57.31 -4.23
C VAL A 719 0.21 56.91 -3.52
N ALA A 720 0.15 55.70 -2.92
CA ALA A 720 -1.07 55.11 -2.36
C ALA A 720 -0.99 54.78 -0.86
N ASN A 721 0.21 54.81 -0.26
CA ASN A 721 0.52 54.50 1.14
C ASN A 721 0.01 53.10 1.58
N LYS A 722 0.24 52.07 0.75
CA LYS A 722 -0.26 50.68 0.89
C LYS A 722 0.71 49.63 0.34
N ASN A 723 0.42 48.34 0.62
CA ASN A 723 1.25 47.16 0.33
C ASN A 723 0.42 46.04 -0.40
N THR A 724 1.09 45.01 -0.95
CA THR A 724 0.64 44.08 -2.04
C THR A 724 0.29 42.61 -1.62
N THR A 725 -0.33 41.76 -2.50
CA THR A 725 -0.87 40.37 -2.24
C THR A 725 -0.89 39.40 -3.48
N ARG A 726 -0.86 38.03 -3.34
CA ARG A 726 -0.37 37.01 -4.37
C ARG A 726 -0.90 35.50 -4.38
N VAL A 727 -1.04 34.77 -5.56
CA VAL A 727 -1.27 33.29 -5.95
C VAL A 727 -1.18 33.02 -7.52
N ALA A 728 -0.88 31.86 -8.19
CA ALA A 728 -0.81 31.79 -9.72
C ALA A 728 -0.89 30.41 -10.53
N LEU A 729 -0.94 30.42 -11.90
CA LEU A 729 -0.57 29.42 -13.01
C LEU A 729 -0.85 30.05 -14.46
N ALA A 730 -0.60 29.60 -15.73
CA ALA A 730 0.09 28.52 -16.53
C ALA A 730 0.19 28.90 -18.09
N LEU A 731 0.91 28.18 -19.03
CA LEU A 731 0.99 28.51 -20.52
C LEU A 731 1.66 27.51 -21.54
N GLU A 732 1.39 27.62 -22.87
CA GLU A 732 2.05 26.98 -24.07
C GLU A 732 1.70 27.67 -25.45
N GLN A 733 2.61 27.78 -26.46
CA GLN A 733 2.32 28.07 -27.92
C GLN A 733 3.54 28.00 -28.90
N THR A 734 3.33 28.15 -30.25
CA THR A 734 4.40 27.98 -31.29
C THR A 734 4.59 28.99 -32.47
N ASP A 735 3.61 29.75 -33.02
CA ASP A 735 3.88 30.80 -34.06
C ASP A 735 4.09 32.18 -33.40
N PHE A 736 5.03 33.02 -33.84
CA PHE A 736 5.42 34.28 -33.16
C PHE A 736 4.23 35.18 -32.76
N CYS A 737 3.26 35.39 -33.66
CA CYS A 737 2.10 36.25 -33.38
C CYS A 737 0.93 35.52 -32.69
N ASP A 738 0.71 34.22 -32.96
CA ASP A 738 -0.27 33.45 -32.18
C ASP A 738 0.24 33.16 -30.76
N PHE A 739 1.56 33.04 -30.59
CA PHE A 739 2.27 32.94 -29.32
C PHE A 739 2.09 34.20 -28.52
N GLU A 740 2.36 35.39 -29.06
CA GLU A 740 2.27 36.64 -28.30
C GLU A 740 0.88 36.86 -27.68
N ILE A 741 -0.21 36.67 -28.44
CA ILE A 741 -1.59 36.78 -27.96
C ILE A 741 -1.86 35.79 -26.79
N GLN A 742 -1.35 34.57 -26.89
CA GLN A 742 -1.58 33.52 -25.91
C GLN A 742 -0.72 33.73 -24.66
N PHE A 743 0.56 34.02 -24.90
CA PHE A 743 1.60 34.34 -23.93
C PHE A 743 1.20 35.54 -23.06
N GLU A 744 0.65 36.61 -23.67
CA GLU A 744 0.11 37.74 -22.90
C GLU A 744 -1.12 37.33 -22.07
N ILE A 745 -2.03 36.51 -22.59
CA ILE A 745 -3.24 36.12 -21.85
C ILE A 745 -2.96 35.14 -20.69
N GLY A 746 -2.03 34.19 -20.85
CA GLY A 746 -1.63 33.31 -19.74
C GLY A 746 -0.67 33.96 -18.74
N HIS A 747 0.15 34.92 -19.19
CA HIS A 747 0.80 35.89 -18.30
C HIS A 747 -0.25 36.66 -17.48
N ASN A 748 -1.32 37.13 -18.13
CA ASN A 748 -2.40 37.85 -17.45
C ASN A 748 -3.20 36.95 -16.49
N ALA A 749 -3.22 35.62 -16.69
CA ALA A 749 -3.76 34.67 -15.71
C ALA A 749 -2.94 34.65 -14.41
N ILE A 750 -1.60 34.65 -14.51
CA ILE A 750 -0.72 34.89 -13.36
C ILE A 750 -1.12 36.21 -12.69
N HIS A 751 -1.15 37.32 -13.41
CA HIS A 751 -1.49 38.63 -12.83
C HIS A 751 -2.84 38.66 -12.09
N SER A 752 -3.91 38.16 -12.71
CA SER A 752 -5.26 38.17 -12.12
C SER A 752 -5.33 37.31 -10.86
N TRP A 753 -4.87 36.04 -10.95
CA TRP A 753 -4.89 35.12 -9.82
C TRP A 753 -3.94 35.61 -8.72
N VAL A 754 -2.87 36.34 -9.06
CA VAL A 754 -1.92 36.90 -8.10
C VAL A 754 -2.58 38.03 -7.30
N GLY A 755 -3.02 39.11 -7.93
CA GLY A 755 -3.58 40.22 -7.15
C GLY A 755 -4.93 39.90 -6.51
N GLY A 756 -5.70 38.98 -7.10
CA GLY A 756 -7.10 38.74 -6.73
C GLY A 756 -7.91 40.04 -6.76
N SER A 757 -8.93 40.15 -5.90
CA SER A 757 -9.78 41.36 -5.79
C SER A 757 -9.11 42.55 -5.08
N SER A 758 -7.78 42.61 -4.99
CA SER A 758 -7.06 43.72 -4.36
C SER A 758 -6.75 44.81 -5.40
N PRO A 759 -7.26 46.06 -5.24
CA PRO A 759 -6.92 47.17 -6.14
C PRO A 759 -5.48 47.68 -6.00
N TYR A 760 -4.67 47.03 -5.16
CA TYR A 760 -3.22 47.25 -5.01
C TYR A 760 -2.46 45.92 -5.12
N GLY A 761 -2.99 44.96 -5.86
CA GLY A 761 -2.36 43.68 -6.20
C GLY A 761 -1.88 43.63 -7.66
N MET A 762 -1.23 42.53 -8.01
CA MET A 762 -0.74 42.27 -9.37
C MET A 762 -1.83 42.20 -10.46
N SER A 763 -3.09 42.06 -10.06
CA SER A 763 -4.27 41.99 -10.92
C SER A 763 -4.68 43.34 -11.52
N THR A 764 -4.04 44.45 -11.11
CA THR A 764 -4.30 45.79 -11.62
C THR A 764 -3.08 46.38 -12.32
N LEU A 765 -3.27 46.81 -13.59
CA LEU A 765 -2.22 47.40 -14.42
C LEU A 765 -1.50 48.58 -13.73
N HIS A 766 -2.26 49.39 -12.99
CA HIS A 766 -1.79 50.62 -12.35
C HIS A 766 -0.78 50.43 -11.21
N TYR A 767 -0.75 49.25 -10.57
CA TYR A 767 0.08 49.01 -9.36
C TYR A 767 0.90 47.72 -9.40
N THR A 768 0.69 46.84 -10.38
CA THR A 768 1.36 45.52 -10.41
C THR A 768 2.89 45.59 -10.42
N SER A 769 3.51 46.57 -11.09
CA SER A 769 4.96 46.74 -11.19
C SER A 769 5.65 47.18 -9.89
N TYR A 770 4.86 47.59 -8.88
CA TYR A 770 5.37 47.87 -7.55
C TYR A 770 5.55 46.60 -6.71
N ASP A 771 5.03 45.45 -7.14
CA ASP A 771 5.12 44.21 -6.35
C ASP A 771 6.38 43.40 -6.71
N PRO A 772 7.29 43.05 -5.78
CA PRO A 772 8.55 42.37 -6.14
C PRO A 772 8.42 41.04 -6.89
N LEU A 773 7.29 40.32 -6.77
CA LEU A 773 7.00 39.14 -7.58
C LEU A 773 6.88 39.46 -9.07
N PHE A 774 6.47 40.69 -9.45
CA PHE A 774 6.40 41.16 -10.84
C PHE A 774 7.67 40.80 -11.62
N TYR A 775 8.83 41.18 -11.09
CA TYR A 775 10.12 40.99 -11.77
C TYR A 775 10.57 39.52 -11.80
N LEU A 776 10.21 38.71 -10.80
CA LEU A 776 10.50 37.26 -10.78
C LEU A 776 9.62 36.51 -11.80
N HIS A 777 8.33 36.88 -11.87
CA HIS A 777 7.37 36.39 -12.85
C HIS A 777 7.77 36.81 -14.27
N HIS A 778 8.17 38.07 -14.46
CA HIS A 778 8.64 38.59 -15.73
C HIS A 778 10.01 38.02 -16.14
N SER A 779 10.90 37.67 -15.20
CA SER A 779 12.13 36.93 -15.50
C SER A 779 11.83 35.52 -16.03
N ASN A 780 10.81 34.83 -15.51
CA ASN A 780 10.35 33.55 -16.10
C ASN A 780 9.63 33.74 -17.45
N THR A 781 8.87 34.83 -17.58
CA THR A 781 8.21 35.21 -18.83
C THR A 781 9.26 35.45 -19.93
N ASP A 782 10.34 36.17 -19.62
CA ASP A 782 11.47 36.38 -20.54
C ASP A 782 12.31 35.11 -20.79
N ARG A 783 12.38 34.18 -19.83
CA ARG A 783 12.97 32.83 -20.01
C ARG A 783 12.18 32.01 -21.03
N ILE A 784 10.85 31.97 -20.87
CA ILE A 784 9.94 31.27 -21.80
C ILE A 784 10.03 31.89 -23.20
N TRP A 785 10.09 33.21 -23.29
CA TRP A 785 10.31 33.93 -24.55
C TRP A 785 11.66 33.60 -25.19
N SER A 786 12.74 33.55 -24.39
CA SER A 786 14.10 33.26 -24.87
C SER A 786 14.23 31.88 -25.51
N ALA A 787 13.48 30.89 -25.02
CA ALA A 787 13.45 29.54 -25.60
C ALA A 787 12.74 29.47 -26.97
N HIS A 788 11.83 30.41 -27.27
CA HIS A 788 11.14 30.50 -28.56
C HIS A 788 11.88 31.40 -29.57
N SER A 789 12.56 32.43 -29.09
CA SER A 789 13.02 33.55 -29.93
C SER A 789 14.36 33.31 -30.63
N THR A 790 14.41 33.48 -31.95
CA THR A 790 15.68 33.66 -32.71
C THR A 790 15.56 34.85 -33.66
N GLY A 791 16.36 35.91 -33.44
CA GLY A 791 16.22 37.18 -34.17
C GLY A 791 17.36 38.16 -33.89
N LYS A 792 17.18 39.45 -34.20
CA LYS A 792 18.25 40.46 -34.10
C LYS A 792 18.01 41.55 -33.06
N THR A 793 19.09 41.96 -32.38
CA THR A 793 19.29 43.17 -31.53
C THR A 793 18.41 43.38 -30.29
N THR A 794 17.21 42.82 -30.21
CA THR A 794 16.41 42.73 -28.96
C THR A 794 15.92 41.31 -28.67
N PHE A 795 15.96 40.45 -29.69
CA PHE A 795 15.75 39.00 -29.61
C PHE A 795 16.98 38.29 -29.03
N ASP A 796 18.16 38.66 -29.52
CA ASP A 796 19.45 38.13 -29.05
C ASP A 796 19.75 38.72 -27.67
N TYR A 797 19.53 37.93 -26.62
CA TYR A 797 19.66 38.37 -25.24
C TYR A 797 21.13 38.40 -24.77
N HIS A 798 22.04 37.73 -25.48
CA HIS A 798 23.47 37.76 -25.15
C HIS A 798 24.07 39.16 -25.37
N ASP A 799 23.55 39.95 -26.33
CA ASP A 799 23.90 41.37 -26.52
C ASP A 799 23.56 42.25 -25.28
N LEU A 800 22.67 41.78 -24.39
CA LEU A 800 22.28 42.46 -23.15
C LEU A 800 23.10 42.01 -21.92
N GLY A 801 24.01 41.04 -22.09
CA GLY A 801 24.98 40.66 -21.06
C GLY A 801 24.43 39.85 -19.87
N TYR A 802 23.30 39.17 -20.04
CA TYR A 802 22.79 38.15 -19.12
C TYR A 802 22.63 36.80 -19.84
N ASP A 803 22.50 35.72 -19.07
CA ASP A 803 22.24 34.38 -19.57
C ASP A 803 21.43 33.58 -18.53
N TYR A 804 20.70 32.57 -18.98
CA TYR A 804 19.92 31.68 -18.11
C TYR A 804 20.74 30.46 -17.72
N ASP A 805 20.49 29.91 -16.53
CA ASP A 805 21.12 28.67 -16.06
C ASP A 805 20.64 27.44 -16.85
N ASN A 806 19.35 27.39 -17.20
CA ASN A 806 18.77 26.35 -18.04
C ASN A 806 17.46 26.79 -18.73
N LEU A 807 17.33 26.51 -20.03
CA LEU A 807 16.12 26.73 -20.84
C LEU A 807 15.18 25.50 -20.91
N ASN A 808 15.47 24.41 -20.19
CA ASN A 808 14.62 23.22 -20.15
C ASN A 808 13.22 23.49 -19.55
N PHE A 809 12.18 22.91 -20.15
CA PHE A 809 10.79 22.95 -19.68
C PHE A 809 10.42 21.62 -19.04
N HIS A 810 9.92 21.62 -17.79
CA HIS A 810 9.58 20.37 -17.07
C HIS A 810 10.72 19.32 -17.05
N GLY A 811 11.98 19.78 -17.11
CA GLY A 811 13.17 18.92 -17.24
C GLY A 811 13.55 18.56 -18.68
N MET A 812 12.61 18.57 -19.63
CA MET A 812 12.84 18.33 -21.06
C MET A 812 13.75 19.41 -21.66
N THR A 813 14.74 18.98 -22.44
CA THR A 813 15.52 19.87 -23.30
C THR A 813 14.69 20.37 -24.48
N ILE A 814 15.13 21.44 -25.15
CA ILE A 814 14.40 22.03 -26.29
C ILE A 814 14.09 20.99 -27.40
N PRO A 815 14.98 20.05 -27.76
CA PRO A 815 14.65 18.97 -28.70
C PRO A 815 13.56 18.00 -28.20
N GLU A 816 13.56 17.65 -26.91
CA GLU A 816 12.55 16.75 -26.32
C GLU A 816 11.19 17.46 -26.20
N LEU A 817 11.18 18.77 -25.93
CA LEU A 817 9.99 19.60 -25.96
C LEU A 817 9.39 19.68 -27.38
N GLU A 818 10.23 19.82 -28.41
CA GLU A 818 9.79 19.82 -29.82
C GLU A 818 9.23 18.45 -30.24
N GLU A 819 9.81 17.33 -29.77
CA GLU A 819 9.27 15.97 -29.97
C GLU A 819 7.89 15.82 -29.30
N HIS A 820 7.74 16.27 -28.04
CA HIS A 820 6.46 16.24 -27.33
C HIS A 820 5.39 17.16 -27.96
N LEU A 821 5.79 18.36 -28.42
CA LEU A 821 4.92 19.26 -29.19
C LEU A 821 4.48 18.63 -30.52
N GLN A 822 5.29 17.75 -31.12
CA GLN A 822 4.91 16.97 -32.30
C GLN A 822 3.94 15.83 -31.94
N GLU A 823 4.13 15.10 -30.84
CA GLU A 823 3.14 14.12 -30.34
C GLU A 823 1.77 14.77 -30.15
N ILE A 824 1.70 15.93 -29.47
CA ILE A 824 0.46 16.68 -29.22
C ILE A 824 -0.17 17.23 -30.52
N GLN A 825 0.57 17.28 -31.63
CA GLN A 825 0.05 17.62 -32.97
C GLN A 825 -0.48 16.41 -33.77
N HIS A 826 -0.38 15.19 -33.24
CA HIS A 826 -0.98 13.98 -33.82
C HIS A 826 -2.42 13.72 -33.34
N GLU A 827 -2.92 14.40 -32.30
CA GLU A 827 -4.36 14.37 -31.95
C GLU A 827 -5.17 15.42 -32.72
N ASP A 828 -6.40 15.05 -33.10
CA ASP A 828 -7.42 15.99 -33.57
C ASP A 828 -7.90 16.87 -32.39
N ARG A 829 -7.83 18.20 -32.55
CA ARG A 829 -8.14 19.16 -31.47
C ARG A 829 -9.17 20.21 -31.87
N ILE A 830 -10.00 20.60 -30.91
CA ILE A 830 -11.10 21.54 -31.05
C ILE A 830 -10.83 22.76 -30.18
N PHE A 831 -10.82 23.95 -30.78
CA PHE A 831 -10.49 25.20 -30.09
C PHE A 831 -11.65 26.20 -30.09
N ALA A 832 -11.91 26.84 -28.95
CA ALA A 832 -12.75 28.04 -28.86
C ALA A 832 -11.89 29.29 -29.10
N GLY A 833 -12.23 30.06 -30.15
CA GLY A 833 -11.54 31.28 -30.56
C GLY A 833 -12.25 32.55 -30.11
N PHE A 834 -11.57 33.43 -29.37
CA PHE A 834 -12.09 34.68 -28.81
C PHE A 834 -11.38 35.90 -29.41
N LEU A 835 -12.15 36.93 -29.79
CA LEU A 835 -11.62 38.22 -30.26
C LEU A 835 -11.59 39.23 -29.10
N LEU A 836 -10.40 39.56 -28.61
CA LEU A 836 -10.21 40.39 -27.42
C LEU A 836 -9.82 41.84 -27.79
N ARG A 837 -10.21 42.78 -26.93
CA ARG A 837 -10.04 44.24 -27.07
C ARG A 837 -10.07 44.89 -25.69
N THR A 838 -9.49 46.08 -25.55
CA THR A 838 -9.48 46.82 -24.27
C THR A 838 -10.89 46.99 -23.70
N ILE A 839 -11.06 46.63 -22.43
CA ILE A 839 -12.30 46.80 -21.64
C ILE A 839 -12.21 48.01 -20.69
N GLY A 840 -10.99 48.47 -20.36
CA GLY A 840 -10.73 49.58 -19.43
C GLY A 840 -10.62 49.15 -17.96
N GLN A 841 -10.80 47.86 -17.68
CA GLN A 841 -10.57 47.23 -16.38
C GLN A 841 -10.14 45.78 -16.60
N SER A 842 -9.35 45.21 -15.69
CA SER A 842 -9.08 43.78 -15.66
C SER A 842 -10.36 42.95 -15.42
N ALA A 843 -10.43 41.76 -16.03
CA ALA A 843 -11.53 40.82 -15.85
C ALA A 843 -11.10 39.36 -16.10
N ASP A 844 -11.70 38.45 -15.34
CA ASP A 844 -11.66 37.00 -15.61
C ASP A 844 -12.81 36.62 -16.56
N VAL A 845 -12.53 35.77 -17.54
CA VAL A 845 -13.48 35.29 -18.54
C VAL A 845 -13.64 33.79 -18.38
N ASN A 846 -14.75 33.38 -17.78
CA ASN A 846 -15.14 31.99 -17.61
C ASN A 846 -16.10 31.61 -18.74
N PHE A 847 -15.99 30.40 -19.28
CA PHE A 847 -16.95 29.92 -20.28
C PHE A 847 -17.34 28.46 -20.09
N ASP A 848 -18.62 28.18 -20.32
CA ASP A 848 -19.24 26.87 -20.23
C ASP A 848 -19.70 26.39 -21.61
N ILE A 849 -19.57 25.10 -21.87
CA ILE A 849 -20.03 24.43 -23.09
C ILE A 849 -21.32 23.70 -22.75
N CYS A 850 -22.40 24.04 -23.43
CA CYS A 850 -23.74 23.54 -23.13
C CYS A 850 -24.37 22.79 -24.31
N THR A 851 -24.95 21.63 -23.99
CA THR A 851 -25.88 20.92 -24.87
C THR A 851 -27.22 21.66 -24.99
N LYS A 852 -27.98 21.35 -26.03
CA LYS A 852 -29.37 21.85 -26.20
C LYS A 852 -30.33 21.33 -25.12
N ASP A 853 -30.03 20.17 -24.52
CA ASP A 853 -30.82 19.56 -23.45
C ASP A 853 -30.57 20.22 -22.07
N GLY A 854 -29.53 21.06 -21.97
CA GLY A 854 -29.26 21.91 -20.80
C GLY A 854 -28.10 21.46 -19.92
N ASP A 855 -27.54 20.27 -20.16
CA ASP A 855 -26.30 19.83 -19.52
C ASP A 855 -25.13 20.68 -20.03
N CYS A 856 -24.42 21.32 -19.10
CA CYS A 856 -23.26 22.16 -19.37
C CYS A 856 -22.02 21.61 -18.65
N ALA A 857 -20.89 21.57 -19.34
CA ALA A 857 -19.57 21.33 -18.75
C ALA A 857 -18.75 22.63 -18.77
N PHE A 858 -17.89 22.80 -17.77
CA PHE A 858 -16.94 23.90 -17.73
C PHE A 858 -15.96 23.79 -18.91
N GLY A 859 -15.86 24.85 -19.72
CA GLY A 859 -15.01 24.91 -20.90
C GLY A 859 -13.62 25.49 -20.61
N GLY A 860 -13.53 26.48 -19.72
CA GLY A 860 -12.26 27.05 -19.28
C GLY A 860 -12.38 28.46 -18.69
N THR A 861 -11.22 28.97 -18.25
CA THR A 861 -11.02 30.35 -17.79
C THR A 861 -9.78 30.94 -18.44
N PHE A 862 -9.85 32.21 -18.82
CA PHE A 862 -8.69 33.04 -19.17
C PHE A 862 -8.87 34.46 -18.63
N CYS A 863 -7.79 35.24 -18.49
CA CYS A 863 -7.81 36.53 -17.82
C CYS A 863 -7.33 37.66 -18.74
N ILE A 864 -7.93 38.85 -18.61
CA ILE A 864 -7.48 40.06 -19.29
C ILE A 864 -7.04 41.06 -18.23
N LEU A 865 -5.80 41.55 -18.34
CA LEU A 865 -5.30 42.68 -17.55
C LEU A 865 -5.75 43.99 -18.22
N GLY A 866 -6.07 45.02 -17.44
CA GLY A 866 -6.34 46.35 -18.00
C GLY A 866 -6.57 47.45 -16.96
N GLY A 867 -6.74 48.69 -17.42
CA GLY A 867 -6.95 49.84 -16.51
C GLY A 867 -7.49 51.11 -17.16
N GLU A 868 -8.00 52.03 -16.32
CA GLU A 868 -8.69 53.26 -16.74
C GLU A 868 -7.81 54.23 -17.57
N HIS A 869 -6.49 54.09 -17.53
CA HIS A 869 -5.51 54.97 -18.19
C HIS A 869 -4.58 54.23 -19.17
N GLU A 870 -5.02 53.06 -19.63
CA GLU A 870 -4.36 52.20 -20.60
C GLU A 870 -4.43 52.75 -22.04
N MET A 871 -3.55 52.29 -22.93
CA MET A 871 -3.70 52.51 -24.37
C MET A 871 -4.77 51.59 -24.96
N PHE A 872 -5.54 52.08 -25.95
CA PHE A 872 -6.51 51.23 -26.64
C PHE A 872 -5.80 50.22 -27.56
N TRP A 873 -6.14 48.95 -27.40
CA TRP A 873 -5.64 47.81 -28.16
C TRP A 873 -6.79 46.86 -28.56
N ALA A 874 -6.54 46.08 -29.60
CA ALA A 874 -7.37 44.96 -30.04
C ALA A 874 -6.47 44.02 -30.85
N PHE A 875 -6.52 42.72 -30.57
CA PHE A 875 -5.73 41.75 -31.35
C PHE A 875 -6.29 41.61 -32.77
N ASP A 876 -5.40 41.40 -33.74
CA ASP A 876 -5.75 41.16 -35.15
C ASP A 876 -6.11 39.68 -35.42
N ARG A 877 -5.86 38.79 -34.46
CA ARG A 877 -6.19 37.37 -34.48
C ARG A 877 -7.02 36.95 -33.26
N LEU A 878 -7.36 35.66 -33.18
CA LEU A 878 -8.19 35.07 -32.13
C LEU A 878 -7.33 34.33 -31.10
N PHE A 879 -7.58 34.58 -29.82
CA PHE A 879 -7.09 33.76 -28.71
C PHE A 879 -7.79 32.39 -28.74
N LYS A 880 -7.05 31.28 -28.79
CA LYS A 880 -7.57 29.91 -28.99
C LYS A 880 -7.44 29.10 -27.71
N TYR A 881 -8.54 28.64 -27.13
CA TYR A 881 -8.54 27.76 -25.95
C TYR A 881 -8.94 26.33 -26.36
N ASP A 882 -8.20 25.30 -25.94
CA ASP A 882 -8.53 23.91 -26.26
C ASP A 882 -9.74 23.44 -25.43
N ILE A 883 -10.78 22.95 -26.11
CA ILE A 883 -12.03 22.46 -25.50
C ILE A 883 -12.27 20.96 -25.73
N THR A 884 -11.28 20.26 -26.28
CA THR A 884 -11.36 18.84 -26.68
C THR A 884 -11.67 17.94 -25.49
N THR A 885 -11.13 18.25 -24.30
CA THR A 885 -11.39 17.52 -23.05
C THR A 885 -12.83 17.67 -22.57
N SER A 886 -13.37 18.90 -22.53
CA SER A 886 -14.75 19.16 -22.12
C SER A 886 -15.79 18.59 -23.09
N LEU A 887 -15.48 18.56 -24.39
CA LEU A 887 -16.32 17.88 -25.39
C LEU A 887 -16.26 16.34 -25.26
N LYS A 888 -15.07 15.77 -25.06
CA LYS A 888 -14.89 14.33 -24.70
C LYS A 888 -15.68 13.99 -23.41
N GLN A 889 -15.77 14.89 -22.43
CA GLN A 889 -16.56 14.72 -21.20
C GLN A 889 -18.08 14.73 -21.46
N LEU A 890 -18.57 15.64 -22.32
CA LEU A 890 -19.98 15.70 -22.73
C LEU A 890 -20.39 14.63 -23.75
N ARG A 891 -19.41 13.89 -24.32
CA ARG A 891 -19.59 12.93 -25.43
C ARG A 891 -20.13 13.58 -26.71
N LEU A 892 -19.63 14.77 -27.01
CA LEU A 892 -19.94 15.52 -28.23
C LEU A 892 -18.75 15.44 -29.20
N ASP A 893 -19.04 15.24 -30.48
CA ASP A 893 -18.05 15.34 -31.55
C ASP A 893 -17.97 16.79 -32.09
N ALA A 894 -16.91 17.10 -32.84
CA ALA A 894 -16.67 18.41 -33.46
C ALA A 894 -17.76 18.91 -34.44
N HIS A 895 -18.78 18.09 -34.70
CA HIS A 895 -19.88 18.35 -35.64
C HIS A 895 -21.26 18.46 -34.95
N ASP A 896 -21.33 18.25 -33.64
CA ASP A 896 -22.57 18.39 -32.88
C ASP A 896 -22.87 19.86 -32.51
N ASP A 897 -24.15 20.24 -32.47
CA ASP A 897 -24.56 21.60 -32.11
C ASP A 897 -24.49 21.84 -30.59
N PHE A 898 -23.46 22.57 -30.13
CA PHE A 898 -23.32 23.06 -28.76
C PHE A 898 -23.20 24.59 -28.67
N ASP A 899 -23.71 25.18 -27.58
CA ASP A 899 -23.61 26.61 -27.28
C ASP A 899 -22.46 26.88 -26.28
N ILE A 900 -21.60 27.86 -26.58
CA ILE A 900 -20.60 28.37 -25.62
C ILE A 900 -21.17 29.59 -24.89
N LYS A 901 -21.37 29.50 -23.58
CA LYS A 901 -21.84 30.59 -22.73
C LYS A 901 -20.65 31.26 -22.05
N VAL A 902 -20.46 32.55 -22.27
CA VAL A 902 -19.34 33.33 -21.72
C VAL A 902 -19.83 34.23 -20.57
N THR A 903 -19.17 34.10 -19.42
CA THR A 903 -19.41 34.92 -18.23
C THR A 903 -18.15 35.74 -17.93
N ILE A 904 -18.29 37.07 -17.94
CA ILE A 904 -17.19 38.01 -17.69
C ILE A 904 -17.32 38.53 -16.26
N GLN A 905 -16.28 38.35 -15.44
CA GLN A 905 -16.25 38.80 -14.05
C GLN A 905 -15.14 39.84 -13.87
N GLY A 906 -15.52 41.08 -13.56
CA GLY A 906 -14.58 42.12 -13.16
C GLY A 906 -13.90 41.76 -11.83
N ILE A 907 -12.68 42.27 -11.65
CA ILE A 907 -11.86 42.02 -10.44
C ILE A 907 -12.42 42.77 -9.20
N ASP A 908 -13.33 43.72 -9.42
CA ASP A 908 -14.23 44.30 -8.41
C ASP A 908 -15.31 43.31 -7.90
N GLY A 909 -15.47 42.17 -8.54
CA GLY A 909 -16.49 41.16 -8.26
C GLY A 909 -17.81 41.37 -9.01
N HIS A 910 -17.89 42.31 -9.96
CA HIS A 910 -19.11 42.58 -10.72
C HIS A 910 -19.10 41.87 -12.10
N THR A 911 -20.23 41.23 -12.44
CA THR A 911 -20.38 40.58 -13.75
C THR A 911 -20.57 41.62 -14.85
N LEU A 912 -19.69 41.63 -15.84
CA LEU A 912 -19.75 42.56 -16.98
C LEU A 912 -20.67 42.02 -18.09
N PRO A 913 -21.39 42.90 -18.83
CA PRO A 913 -22.20 42.50 -19.98
C PRO A 913 -21.40 41.74 -21.06
N ALA A 914 -21.88 40.57 -21.46
CA ALA A 914 -21.26 39.73 -22.50
C ALA A 914 -21.05 40.44 -23.86
N SER A 915 -21.74 41.55 -24.12
CA SER A 915 -21.54 42.43 -25.29
C SER A 915 -20.15 43.07 -25.38
N TYR A 916 -19.30 42.94 -24.36
CA TYR A 916 -17.89 43.34 -24.46
C TYR A 916 -17.09 42.45 -25.44
N PHE A 917 -17.52 41.21 -25.70
CA PHE A 917 -16.93 40.37 -26.75
C PHE A 917 -17.87 40.15 -27.95
N SER A 918 -17.29 39.68 -29.05
CA SER A 918 -18.07 39.00 -30.11
C SER A 918 -18.33 37.54 -29.69
N PRO A 919 -19.35 36.86 -30.24
CA PRO A 919 -19.55 35.43 -30.00
C PRO A 919 -18.27 34.63 -30.33
N PRO A 920 -17.88 33.64 -29.50
CA PRO A 920 -16.71 32.82 -29.77
C PRO A 920 -16.91 31.99 -31.05
N THR A 921 -15.81 31.74 -31.76
CA THR A 921 -15.80 30.95 -33.00
C THR A 921 -15.12 29.61 -32.74
N VAL A 922 -15.74 28.49 -33.09
CA VAL A 922 -15.14 27.15 -32.91
C VAL A 922 -14.26 26.82 -34.12
N PHE A 923 -13.08 26.24 -33.85
CA PHE A 923 -12.12 25.78 -34.84
C PHE A 923 -11.81 24.30 -34.63
N PHE A 924 -11.82 23.53 -35.72
CA PHE A 924 -11.28 22.17 -35.74
C PHE A 924 -9.87 22.20 -36.34
N SER A 925 -8.88 21.70 -35.61
CA SER A 925 -7.52 21.46 -36.09
C SER A 925 -7.35 19.95 -36.26
N PRO A 926 -7.37 19.43 -37.50
CA PRO A 926 -7.05 18.03 -37.74
C PRO A 926 -5.60 17.72 -37.38
N SER A 927 -5.36 16.48 -37.00
CA SER A 927 -4.06 15.86 -36.79
C SER A 927 -3.13 16.02 -38.01
N LYS A 928 -1.86 16.32 -37.75
CA LYS A 928 -0.82 16.41 -38.78
C LYS A 928 -0.20 15.04 -39.04
N HIS A 929 -0.92 14.15 -39.72
CA HIS A 929 -0.31 12.93 -40.27
C HIS A 929 0.78 13.31 -41.29
N HIS A 930 1.97 12.72 -41.13
CA HIS A 930 3.19 13.12 -41.85
C HIS A 930 3.71 12.07 -42.85
#